data_AF-A0A9P8M7K3-F1
#
_entry.id   AF-A0A9P8M7K3-F1
#
_cell.length_a   1.000
_cell.length_b   1.000
_cell.length_c   1.000
_cell.angle_alpha   90.00
_cell.angle_beta   90.00
_cell.angle_gamma   90.00
#
_symmetry.space_group_name_H-M   'P 1'
#
loop_
_entity.id
_entity.type
_entity.pdbx_description
1 polymer ?
#
loop_
_entity_poly.entity_id
_entity_poly.type
_entity_poly.pdbx_seq_one_letter_code
_entity_poly.pdbx_strand_id
1 'polypeptide(L)'
;MQTPGFANSRGQYPTAQTSISGFGQGPLLTGSLGEAAEQLEQRFAATPFALSAFTGSDTEIFHPRFHRISKPIDSLLHNDPSPAADSTSTMPRGTRAWSLFPEHHGSVEDLLQDEGLDFDFNHTDRESGHIKEYDTNVMGRFACPNANCTQLGWSSKKIAVWIRLYSGSRYNARVYNQRCKSCNSLSRPTLDDSYAERIAYRLKKWSNIEVEPPHYSGGSGKPHERDLSFDHTSPSSTQAAMGTFIRVLGWATLVSIAISVNTDTSDFDWNAVEPSWHLRYSPCYDGFQCARLLMPLDWLDVEPSNETVALSMIKLPAAVDCNDASFGGTVITNPGGPGSSGVRHVLKNGRYMQTMMDGEKHFEIMSFDPRGVAHSKPAADCYASEPARTAAAWQSRGFTNFDASAENLKYQKAFAAARGLQCAKPGPHGYAIQEYMATASVARDMVRIIDEIESLHQKTLAQKLQHEAQKPVTSKPDNVARLQYYGTSYGTFLGNTFMSMFPGRVKRMVLDGVIVPEDWVAADWYSSLLDSEKALEYFYRSCFEATAKCPLTKSSDHSWHSIRDRVRTLLGELEASPRPALTQGGTETIITAGMVRSSIFKALYQPIDKFEPLAESLASALQDNYTLLVQNTGLGHPADGCTPKKPGEYNWLGLSSSAIVCGDAQDVTHHDEHYWQGYFEKLGDRSPEFGHNVAKIPFTCSGWKSRPKYRFTGPFSSPESDPSNKQERPSAPALLLSSWIDPITPLQNAHRVSKSHPGSRVLSQRVVRTYMATGALPDEGAQCEPDCVPWEQCDDERTSLPR
;
A
#
# COMPACT_ATOMS: atom_id res chain seq x y z
N MET A 1 -17.00 42.70 36.01
CA MET A 1 -16.60 42.58 37.43
C MET A 1 -17.41 41.46 38.06
N GLN A 2 -16.69 40.46 38.58
CA GLN A 2 -17.07 39.51 39.64
C GLN A 2 -18.44 38.79 39.57
N THR A 3 -18.35 37.50 39.24
CA THR A 3 -19.04 36.35 39.91
C THR A 3 -19.29 36.58 41.41
N PRO A 4 -20.31 35.98 42.07
CA PRO A 4 -20.50 34.52 42.23
C PRO A 4 -22.01 34.11 42.24
N GLY A 5 -22.49 32.87 42.36
CA GLY A 5 -21.95 31.55 42.71
C GLY A 5 -23.06 30.78 43.47
N PHE A 6 -23.11 29.46 43.26
CA PHE A 6 -23.72 28.41 44.10
C PHE A 6 -25.25 28.20 44.18
N ALA A 7 -25.67 27.14 43.46
CA ALA A 7 -26.19 25.86 43.95
C ALA A 7 -27.62 25.70 44.54
N ASN A 8 -28.29 24.70 43.93
CA ASN A 8 -29.26 23.72 44.45
C ASN A 8 -30.67 24.17 44.87
N SER A 9 -31.69 23.68 44.15
CA SER A 9 -32.67 22.72 44.70
C SER A 9 -33.69 22.26 43.66
N ARG A 10 -34.13 21.00 43.82
CA ARG A 10 -35.17 20.30 43.05
C ARG A 10 -36.53 20.96 43.24
N GLY A 11 -37.39 20.89 42.22
CA GLY A 11 -38.84 20.90 42.44
C GLY A 11 -39.71 21.35 41.28
N GLN A 12 -40.44 20.38 40.72
CA GLN A 12 -41.82 20.49 40.21
C GLN A 12 -42.07 21.08 38.80
N TYR A 13 -42.45 20.16 37.91
CA TYR A 13 -43.43 20.36 36.84
C TYR A 13 -44.80 20.79 37.39
N PRO A 14 -45.60 21.50 36.58
CA PRO A 14 -47.05 21.33 36.56
C PRO A 14 -47.54 20.75 35.22
N THR A 15 -48.34 19.71 35.42
CA THR A 15 -49.38 19.06 34.63
C THR A 15 -50.27 19.93 33.72
N ALA A 16 -50.75 19.33 32.62
CA ALA A 16 -52.15 19.28 32.17
C ALA A 16 -52.24 18.60 30.79
N GLN A 17 -53.27 17.85 30.35
CA GLN A 17 -54.36 17.07 30.95
C GLN A 17 -55.13 16.46 29.75
N THR A 18 -55.54 15.17 29.80
CA THR A 18 -56.78 14.54 29.22
C THR A 18 -57.09 14.65 27.70
N SER A 19 -57.71 13.71 26.96
CA SER A 19 -58.63 12.56 27.17
C SER A 19 -58.56 11.63 25.91
N ILE A 20 -58.50 10.29 25.96
CA ILE A 20 -59.53 9.21 26.12
C ILE A 20 -60.56 9.01 24.98
N SER A 21 -60.47 7.86 24.28
CA SER A 21 -61.49 6.77 24.06
C SER A 21 -61.23 6.04 22.72
N GLY A 22 -61.34 4.70 22.53
CA GLY A 22 -61.66 3.55 23.38
C GLY A 22 -61.63 2.21 22.58
N PHE A 23 -61.53 1.08 23.32
CA PHE A 23 -61.95 -0.34 23.08
C PHE A 23 -61.56 -1.09 21.77
N GLY A 24 -61.12 -2.37 21.75
CA GLY A 24 -60.91 -3.40 22.79
C GLY A 24 -60.59 -4.81 22.19
N GLN A 25 -60.28 -5.75 23.10
CA GLN A 25 -60.21 -7.23 23.02
C GLN A 25 -58.86 -7.95 22.79
N GLY A 26 -58.48 -8.78 23.79
CA GLY A 26 -57.35 -9.74 23.80
C GLY A 26 -57.75 -11.15 23.28
N PRO A 27 -57.10 -12.28 23.70
CA PRO A 27 -56.66 -12.55 25.07
C PRO A 27 -55.22 -13.10 25.26
N LEU A 28 -54.81 -13.07 26.53
CA LEU A 28 -53.65 -13.68 27.17
C LEU A 28 -53.85 -15.20 27.38
N LEU A 29 -52.74 -15.95 27.42
CA LEU A 29 -52.62 -17.17 28.23
C LEU A 29 -51.34 -17.14 29.08
N THR A 30 -51.56 -17.51 30.34
CA THR A 30 -50.69 -17.51 31.52
C THR A 30 -50.17 -18.91 31.84
N GLY A 31 -49.03 -19.01 32.54
CA GLY A 31 -48.60 -20.19 33.31
C GLY A 31 -47.11 -20.08 33.68
N SER A 32 -46.71 -19.51 34.83
CA SER A 32 -46.61 -20.07 36.19
C SER A 32 -45.55 -21.19 36.35
N LEU A 33 -44.57 -20.87 37.20
CA LEU A 33 -43.49 -21.71 37.75
C LEU A 33 -44.01 -22.69 38.82
N GLY A 34 -43.35 -23.85 38.92
CA GLY A 34 -43.06 -24.56 40.18
C GLY A 34 -43.75 -25.92 40.38
N GLU A 35 -42.98 -27.02 40.37
CA GLU A 35 -42.79 -27.93 41.53
C GLU A 35 -41.99 -29.22 41.19
N ALA A 36 -41.16 -29.64 42.17
CA ALA A 36 -40.53 -30.95 42.43
C ALA A 36 -39.50 -31.50 41.40
N ALA A 37 -38.21 -31.74 41.67
CA ALA A 37 -37.48 -32.28 42.84
C ALA A 37 -37.94 -33.67 43.30
N GLU A 38 -37.33 -34.76 42.78
CA GLU A 38 -36.86 -35.91 43.58
C GLU A 38 -36.10 -37.00 42.76
N GLN A 39 -35.05 -37.56 43.40
CA GLN A 39 -34.30 -38.83 43.19
C GLN A 39 -33.16 -38.85 42.14
N LEU A 40 -31.86 -38.73 42.54
CA LEU A 40 -30.93 -39.72 43.19
C LEU A 40 -30.36 -40.74 42.17
N GLU A 41 -29.08 -41.15 42.11
CA GLU A 41 -27.83 -40.85 42.82
C GLU A 41 -26.68 -41.65 42.12
N GLN A 42 -25.42 -41.19 42.27
CA GLN A 42 -24.17 -41.96 42.44
C GLN A 42 -22.97 -41.80 41.48
N ARG A 43 -21.85 -41.54 42.17
CA ARG A 43 -20.40 -41.61 41.85
C ARG A 43 -19.84 -40.36 41.16
N PHE A 44 -18.92 -39.61 41.76
CA PHE A 44 -17.73 -40.03 42.51
C PHE A 44 -17.41 -39.13 43.72
N ALA A 45 -16.82 -39.77 44.73
CA ALA A 45 -16.44 -39.24 46.02
C ALA A 45 -15.06 -38.54 46.02
N ALA A 46 -14.88 -37.75 47.09
CA ALA A 46 -13.61 -37.38 47.76
C ALA A 46 -12.84 -36.12 47.26
N THR A 47 -13.44 -34.97 47.53
CA THR A 47 -12.96 -33.86 48.39
C THR A 47 -11.90 -34.20 49.50
N PRO A 48 -11.29 -33.23 50.24
CA PRO A 48 -11.09 -31.77 49.99
C PRO A 48 -9.93 -31.00 50.73
N PHE A 49 -9.93 -29.65 50.57
CA PHE A 49 -9.77 -28.52 51.55
C PHE A 49 -8.47 -28.47 52.38
N ALA A 50 -7.55 -27.49 52.29
CA ALA A 50 -7.57 -26.01 52.27
C ALA A 50 -7.55 -25.30 53.64
N LEU A 51 -7.03 -24.06 53.58
CA LEU A 51 -7.01 -22.95 54.56
C LEU A 51 -5.81 -22.79 55.53
N SER A 52 -4.93 -21.86 55.14
CA SER A 52 -4.48 -20.66 55.86
C SER A 52 -4.55 -20.58 57.40
N ALA A 53 -3.40 -20.28 58.04
CA ALA A 53 -3.28 -19.25 59.08
C ALA A 53 -1.80 -18.91 59.38
N PHE A 54 -1.61 -17.70 59.93
CA PHE A 54 -0.41 -16.93 60.25
C PHE A 54 0.58 -17.52 61.30
N THR A 55 1.68 -16.77 61.52
CA THR A 55 2.78 -16.86 62.53
C THR A 55 4.03 -17.60 62.01
N GLY A 56 5.29 -17.22 62.23
CA GLY A 56 5.95 -16.21 63.05
C GLY A 56 7.35 -16.76 63.39
N SER A 57 8.39 -15.91 63.30
CA SER A 57 9.73 -16.02 63.93
C SER A 57 10.71 -17.17 63.58
N ASP A 58 11.94 -16.74 63.24
CA ASP A 58 13.29 -17.23 63.60
C ASP A 58 13.68 -18.68 63.25
N THR A 59 14.75 -18.97 62.48
CA THR A 59 16.17 -18.80 62.86
C THR A 59 17.08 -19.21 61.68
N GLU A 60 18.09 -18.37 61.37
CA GLU A 60 19.54 -18.68 61.24
C GLU A 60 20.04 -19.87 60.35
N ILE A 61 21.15 -19.88 59.58
CA ILE A 61 22.34 -19.05 59.24
C ILE A 61 22.92 -19.75 57.96
N PHE A 62 23.40 -19.09 56.88
CA PHE A 62 24.83 -18.83 56.63
C PHE A 62 25.05 -17.87 55.43
N HIS A 63 25.77 -16.80 55.72
CA HIS A 63 26.40 -15.78 54.85
C HIS A 63 27.82 -16.25 54.44
N PRO A 64 28.57 -15.65 53.47
CA PRO A 64 28.97 -14.21 53.49
C PRO A 64 29.09 -13.50 52.11
N ARG A 65 28.60 -12.25 52.00
CA ARG A 65 29.27 -10.91 52.06
C ARG A 65 29.94 -10.43 50.77
N PHE A 66 29.47 -9.28 50.26
CA PHE A 66 30.32 -8.11 49.97
C PHE A 66 29.54 -6.80 50.22
N HIS A 67 30.27 -5.79 50.70
CA HIS A 67 29.83 -4.58 51.40
C HIS A 67 29.18 -3.48 50.53
N ARG A 68 28.27 -2.73 51.14
CA ARG A 68 27.82 -1.38 50.74
C ARG A 68 28.24 -0.39 51.84
N ILE A 69 28.70 0.80 51.46
CA ILE A 69 28.80 1.98 52.34
C ILE A 69 27.97 3.11 51.73
N SER A 70 27.09 3.67 52.56
CA SER A 70 26.27 4.89 52.44
C SER A 70 27.11 6.15 52.74
N LYS A 71 26.88 7.39 52.29
CA LYS A 71 25.70 8.31 52.38
C LYS A 71 26.15 9.72 51.79
N PRO A 72 25.40 10.85 51.88
CA PRO A 72 25.01 11.74 50.75
C PRO A 72 25.59 13.18 50.79
N ILE A 73 25.43 13.99 49.73
CA ILE A 73 25.50 15.47 49.80
C ILE A 73 24.53 16.14 48.81
N ASP A 74 23.73 17.06 49.35
CA ASP A 74 22.90 18.07 48.68
C ASP A 74 23.73 19.29 48.21
N SER A 75 23.12 20.04 47.29
CA SER A 75 23.27 21.49 47.02
C SER A 75 24.15 21.97 45.84
N LEU A 76 23.56 22.98 45.17
CA LEU A 76 24.13 24.00 44.28
C LEU A 76 24.09 23.73 42.76
N LEU A 77 23.00 24.18 42.12
CA LEU A 77 22.99 24.58 40.71
C LEU A 77 22.28 25.93 40.56
N HIS A 78 23.09 26.99 40.40
CA HIS A 78 22.81 28.11 39.52
C HIS A 78 24.13 28.83 39.20
N ASN A 79 24.55 28.74 37.94
CA ASN A 79 24.83 29.87 37.03
C ASN A 79 25.81 29.45 35.92
N ASP A 80 25.38 29.69 34.68
CA ASP A 80 26.22 29.72 33.47
C ASP A 80 27.38 30.74 33.61
N PRO A 81 28.51 30.54 32.92
CA PRO A 81 28.70 31.28 31.65
C PRO A 81 29.48 30.54 30.54
N SER A 82 29.31 31.03 29.31
CA SER A 82 30.02 30.68 28.07
C SER A 82 31.56 30.64 28.19
N PRO A 83 32.28 29.97 27.25
CA PRO A 83 33.69 30.24 27.03
C PRO A 83 33.96 30.84 25.63
N ALA A 84 34.52 32.06 25.64
CA ALA A 84 35.42 32.56 24.62
C ALA A 84 36.88 32.45 25.13
N ALA A 85 37.80 32.13 24.21
CA ALA A 85 39.27 32.35 24.11
C ALA A 85 40.13 32.56 25.40
N ASP A 86 41.39 32.10 25.57
CA ASP A 86 42.48 31.95 24.59
C ASP A 86 43.74 31.24 25.19
N SER A 87 44.56 30.66 24.29
CA SER A 87 46.03 30.44 24.30
C SER A 87 46.72 29.61 25.42
N THR A 88 47.54 28.58 25.14
CA THR A 88 48.79 28.64 24.34
C THR A 88 49.25 27.23 23.89
N SER A 89 49.61 27.12 22.59
CA SER A 89 50.65 26.24 21.98
C SER A 89 50.18 25.78 20.59
N THR A 90 50.78 26.38 19.57
CA THR A 90 50.37 26.43 18.17
C THR A 90 51.03 25.34 17.31
N MET A 91 50.21 24.53 16.63
CA MET A 91 50.53 23.84 15.36
C MET A 91 49.30 23.94 14.43
N PRO A 92 49.44 24.31 13.14
CA PRO A 92 48.29 24.55 12.27
C PRO A 92 47.59 23.25 11.86
N ARG A 93 46.26 23.23 11.90
CA ARG A 93 45.42 22.14 11.34
C ARG A 93 45.81 21.92 9.87
N GLY A 94 46.22 20.71 9.52
CA GLY A 94 46.58 20.33 8.16
C GLY A 94 45.44 20.61 7.17
N THR A 95 45.72 21.40 6.14
CA THR A 95 44.80 21.65 5.02
C THR A 95 44.59 20.36 4.23
N ARG A 96 43.33 19.90 4.11
CA ARG A 96 42.97 18.69 3.36
C ARG A 96 43.37 18.83 1.88
N ALA A 97 43.79 17.74 1.25
CA ALA A 97 44.21 17.69 -0.16
C ALA A 97 43.06 17.94 -1.16
N TRP A 98 41.83 17.93 -0.69
CA TRP A 98 40.61 18.13 -1.47
C TRP A 98 39.58 18.91 -0.66
N SER A 99 38.49 19.29 -1.32
CA SER A 99 37.44 20.14 -0.78
C SER A 99 36.07 19.75 -1.36
N LEU A 100 35.01 19.89 -0.56
CA LEU A 100 33.61 19.82 -1.00
C LEU A 100 33.08 21.22 -1.26
N PHE A 101 32.10 21.33 -2.16
CA PHE A 101 31.52 22.58 -2.66
C PHE A 101 29.98 22.56 -2.60
N PRO A 102 29.37 22.46 -1.39
CA PRO A 102 27.90 22.48 -1.22
C PRO A 102 27.25 23.78 -1.74
N GLU A 103 27.99 24.88 -1.77
CA GLU A 103 27.52 26.18 -2.26
C GLU A 103 27.11 26.15 -3.75
N HIS A 104 27.57 25.16 -4.52
CA HIS A 104 27.21 24.97 -5.92
C HIS A 104 26.05 23.97 -6.13
N HIS A 105 25.45 23.47 -5.04
CA HIS A 105 24.38 22.47 -5.12
C HIS A 105 23.16 23.01 -5.89
N GLY A 106 22.73 24.25 -5.63
CA GLY A 106 21.59 24.83 -6.34
C GLY A 106 21.77 24.84 -7.86
N SER A 107 22.98 25.15 -8.35
CA SER A 107 23.28 25.10 -9.79
C SER A 107 23.28 23.68 -10.37
N VAL A 108 23.56 22.66 -9.55
CA VAL A 108 23.40 21.25 -9.97
C VAL A 108 21.91 20.89 -10.01
N GLU A 109 21.12 21.32 -9.04
CA GLU A 109 19.66 21.10 -9.00
C GLU A 109 18.97 21.74 -10.21
N ASP A 110 19.31 22.99 -10.53
CA ASP A 110 18.77 23.71 -11.68
C ASP A 110 18.94 22.89 -12.98
N LEU A 111 20.11 22.24 -13.15
CA LEU A 111 20.41 21.43 -14.33
C LEU A 111 19.74 20.06 -14.33
N LEU A 112 19.26 19.59 -13.19
CA LEU A 112 18.58 18.31 -13.01
C LEU A 112 17.05 18.44 -13.03
N GLN A 113 16.54 19.64 -12.74
CA GLN A 113 15.11 19.95 -12.63
C GLN A 113 14.33 19.58 -13.90
N ASP A 114 14.87 19.91 -15.08
CA ASP A 114 14.23 19.63 -16.38
C ASP A 114 14.02 18.12 -16.64
N GLU A 115 14.77 17.25 -15.96
CA GLU A 115 14.67 15.80 -16.07
C GLU A 115 13.91 15.16 -14.89
N GLY A 116 13.36 15.97 -13.98
CA GLY A 116 12.68 15.50 -12.77
C GLY A 116 13.59 14.73 -11.81
N LEU A 117 14.89 15.02 -11.80
CA LEU A 117 15.86 14.38 -10.94
C LEU A 117 16.12 15.23 -9.68
N ASP A 118 15.85 14.66 -8.51
CA ASP A 118 16.12 15.28 -7.22
C ASP A 118 17.23 14.53 -6.48
N PHE A 119 18.25 15.26 -6.02
CA PHE A 119 19.41 14.71 -5.33
C PHE A 119 19.93 15.64 -4.24
N ASP A 120 20.04 15.18 -2.98
CA ASP A 120 20.61 16.01 -1.92
C ASP A 120 22.16 16.01 -1.94
N PHE A 121 22.76 17.14 -1.58
CA PHE A 121 24.19 17.21 -1.31
C PHE A 121 24.56 16.55 0.03
N ASN A 122 25.38 15.50 -0.03
CA ASN A 122 25.93 14.84 1.15
C ASN A 122 27.13 15.63 1.72
N HIS A 123 26.87 16.38 2.80
CA HIS A 123 27.89 17.15 3.51
C HIS A 123 29.01 16.31 4.16
N THR A 124 28.81 15.00 4.31
CA THR A 124 29.79 14.12 4.93
C THR A 124 30.51 13.29 3.86
N ASP A 125 31.81 13.54 3.71
CA ASP A 125 32.66 12.73 2.86
C ASP A 125 33.11 11.45 3.61
N ARG A 126 32.35 10.37 3.45
CA ARG A 126 32.73 9.02 3.89
C ARG A 126 33.10 8.15 2.69
N GLU A 127 34.15 7.35 2.88
CA GLU A 127 34.62 6.38 1.88
C GLU A 127 33.72 5.13 1.82
N SER A 128 33.15 4.72 2.96
CA SER A 128 32.13 3.67 3.01
C SER A 128 30.73 4.23 2.69
N GLY A 129 29.90 3.40 2.05
CA GLY A 129 28.47 3.66 1.83
C GLY A 129 28.08 4.34 0.51
N HIS A 130 29.04 4.63 -0.38
CA HIS A 130 28.71 5.05 -1.74
C HIS A 130 28.34 3.83 -2.61
N ILE A 131 27.35 3.99 -3.49
CA ILE A 131 26.84 2.94 -4.39
C ILE A 131 27.37 3.07 -5.82
N LYS A 132 27.81 4.27 -6.22
CA LYS A 132 28.50 4.52 -7.49
C LYS A 132 29.55 5.61 -7.28
N GLU A 133 30.62 5.56 -8.07
CA GLU A 133 31.63 6.61 -8.10
C GLU A 133 32.18 6.83 -9.51
N TYR A 134 32.68 8.04 -9.77
CA TYR A 134 33.23 8.39 -11.08
C TYR A 134 34.28 9.50 -10.99
N ASP A 135 35.42 9.27 -11.63
CA ASP A 135 36.52 10.23 -11.75
C ASP A 135 36.42 11.07 -13.02
N THR A 136 36.59 12.37 -12.88
CA THR A 136 36.54 13.31 -13.99
C THR A 136 37.35 14.58 -13.70
N ASN A 137 37.21 15.59 -14.55
CA ASN A 137 37.86 16.88 -14.37
C ASN A 137 36.88 18.04 -14.58
N VAL A 138 37.09 19.11 -13.82
CA VAL A 138 36.42 20.41 -13.95
C VAL A 138 37.44 21.52 -14.15
N MET A 139 36.96 22.72 -14.43
CA MET A 139 37.77 23.92 -14.60
C MET A 139 37.59 24.86 -13.40
N GLY A 140 38.58 25.73 -13.19
CA GLY A 140 38.53 26.70 -12.10
C GLY A 140 39.79 27.53 -11.97
N ARG A 141 39.78 28.44 -11.00
CA ARG A 141 40.88 29.36 -10.71
C ARG A 141 41.36 29.17 -9.28
N PHE A 142 42.65 29.38 -9.05
CA PHE A 142 43.27 29.31 -7.74
C PHE A 142 43.92 30.65 -7.44
N ALA A 143 43.77 31.13 -6.20
CA ALA A 143 44.55 32.25 -5.67
C ALA A 143 45.65 31.69 -4.76
N CYS A 144 46.87 32.23 -4.85
CA CYS A 144 47.92 31.78 -3.94
C CYS A 144 47.65 32.35 -2.54
N PRO A 145 47.51 31.51 -1.49
CA PRO A 145 47.21 32.02 -0.15
C PRO A 145 48.44 32.61 0.55
N ASN A 146 49.64 32.46 -0.02
CA ASN A 146 50.86 33.01 0.53
C ASN A 146 51.07 34.44 0.04
N ALA A 147 50.85 35.41 0.92
CA ALA A 147 51.02 36.84 0.65
C ALA A 147 52.45 37.22 0.25
N ASN A 148 53.45 36.41 0.60
CA ASN A 148 54.85 36.61 0.23
C ASN A 148 55.23 35.90 -1.09
N CYS A 149 54.27 35.29 -1.77
CA CYS A 149 54.50 34.67 -3.08
C CYS A 149 54.27 35.68 -4.20
N THR A 150 55.15 35.69 -5.20
CA THR A 150 55.02 36.54 -6.39
C THR A 150 53.91 36.08 -7.33
N GLN A 151 53.38 34.87 -7.16
CA GLN A 151 52.26 34.35 -7.94
C GLN A 151 50.93 34.75 -7.29
N LEU A 152 50.13 35.55 -7.99
CA LEU A 152 48.81 35.97 -7.51
C LEU A 152 47.76 34.85 -7.63
N GLY A 153 47.85 34.03 -8.68
CA GLY A 153 46.92 32.93 -8.92
C GLY A 153 47.14 32.27 -10.28
N TRP A 154 46.43 31.16 -10.55
CA TRP A 154 46.48 30.44 -11.83
C TRP A 154 45.11 29.87 -12.17
N SER A 155 44.86 29.60 -13.46
CA SER A 155 43.67 28.89 -13.92
C SER A 155 44.05 27.45 -14.28
N SER A 156 43.20 26.48 -13.94
CA SER A 156 43.37 25.08 -14.30
C SER A 156 42.20 24.62 -15.16
N LYS A 157 42.50 24.02 -16.30
CA LYS A 157 41.50 23.35 -17.16
C LYS A 157 41.27 21.88 -16.80
N LYS A 158 42.01 21.36 -15.81
CA LYS A 158 41.96 19.96 -15.37
C LYS A 158 42.15 19.89 -13.85
N ILE A 159 41.11 20.23 -13.12
CA ILE A 159 41.02 19.99 -11.68
C ILE A 159 40.33 18.64 -11.49
N ALA A 160 41.02 17.67 -10.88
CA ALA A 160 40.46 16.36 -10.66
C ALA A 160 39.24 16.46 -9.73
N VAL A 161 38.17 15.76 -10.10
CA VAL A 161 36.94 15.64 -9.33
C VAL A 161 36.52 14.19 -9.24
N TRP A 162 36.22 13.75 -8.03
CA TRP A 162 35.71 12.42 -7.75
C TRP A 162 34.27 12.53 -7.26
N ILE A 163 33.33 12.13 -8.10
CA ILE A 163 31.88 12.22 -7.85
C ILE A 163 31.43 10.90 -7.23
N ARG A 164 30.68 10.97 -6.14
CA ARG A 164 30.12 9.78 -5.46
C ARG A 164 28.63 9.92 -5.28
N LEU A 165 27.94 8.81 -5.53
CA LEU A 165 26.52 8.64 -5.27
C LEU A 165 26.33 7.70 -4.08
N TYR A 166 25.45 8.06 -3.17
CA TYR A 166 25.07 7.31 -1.98
C TYR A 166 23.62 6.84 -2.09
N SER A 167 23.20 5.94 -1.18
CA SER A 167 21.79 5.60 -1.03
C SER A 167 20.94 6.83 -0.67
N GLY A 168 19.66 6.81 -1.09
CA GLY A 168 18.71 7.90 -0.88
C GLY A 168 18.92 9.11 -1.79
N SER A 169 19.40 8.92 -3.02
CA SER A 169 19.66 9.99 -3.99
C SER A 169 20.59 11.11 -3.46
N ARG A 170 21.57 10.77 -2.63
CA ARG A 170 22.52 11.77 -2.12
C ARG A 170 23.84 11.69 -2.87
N TYR A 171 24.47 12.81 -3.15
CA TYR A 171 25.77 12.82 -3.83
C TYR A 171 26.75 13.78 -3.15
N ASN A 172 28.04 13.55 -3.36
CA ASN A 172 29.05 14.59 -3.14
C ASN A 172 30.12 14.52 -4.22
N ALA A 173 30.96 15.54 -4.28
CA ALA A 173 32.08 15.59 -5.20
C ALA A 173 33.34 16.13 -4.50
N ARG A 174 34.38 15.29 -4.42
CA ARG A 174 35.70 15.72 -3.95
C ARG A 174 36.40 16.45 -5.06
N VAL A 175 36.73 17.72 -4.85
CA VAL A 175 37.53 18.51 -5.78
C VAL A 175 38.93 18.68 -5.21
N TYR A 176 39.94 18.26 -5.97
CA TYR A 176 41.32 18.24 -5.48
C TYR A 176 41.98 19.63 -5.54
N ASN A 177 42.59 20.02 -4.43
CA ASN A 177 43.30 21.29 -4.29
C ASN A 177 44.65 21.22 -5.02
N GLN A 178 45.12 22.33 -5.58
CA GLN A 178 46.40 22.41 -6.28
C GLN A 178 47.41 23.27 -5.52
N ARG A 179 48.70 22.98 -5.67
CA ARG A 179 49.78 23.74 -5.04
C ARG A 179 50.31 24.82 -5.98
N CYS A 180 50.58 26.00 -5.41
CA CYS A 180 51.28 27.06 -6.12
C CYS A 180 52.70 26.56 -6.50
N LYS A 181 53.06 26.66 -7.78
CA LYS A 181 54.37 26.21 -8.28
C LYS A 181 55.55 26.92 -7.61
N SER A 182 55.38 28.19 -7.22
CA SER A 182 56.46 29.02 -6.70
C SER A 182 56.72 28.84 -5.21
N CYS A 183 55.67 28.72 -4.39
CA CYS A 183 55.82 28.63 -2.93
C CYS A 183 55.27 27.34 -2.32
N ASN A 184 54.77 26.41 -3.15
CA ASN A 184 54.22 25.12 -2.77
C ASN A 184 52.99 25.15 -1.83
N SER A 185 52.40 26.35 -1.63
CA SER A 185 51.21 26.51 -0.80
C SER A 185 49.98 25.90 -1.47
N LEU A 186 49.21 25.10 -0.73
CA LEU A 186 47.99 24.45 -1.20
C LEU A 186 46.86 25.48 -1.28
N SER A 187 46.18 25.55 -2.43
CA SER A 187 45.08 26.48 -2.69
C SER A 187 43.80 25.72 -3.03
N ARG A 188 42.67 26.19 -2.48
CA ARG A 188 41.31 25.74 -2.83
C ARG A 188 40.85 26.48 -4.08
N PRO A 189 40.28 25.80 -5.09
CA PRO A 189 39.82 26.47 -6.29
C PRO A 189 38.53 27.26 -6.06
N THR A 190 38.35 28.31 -6.85
CA THR A 190 37.05 28.86 -7.22
C THR A 190 36.62 28.15 -8.50
N LEU A 191 35.44 27.52 -8.48
CA LEU A 191 34.94 26.71 -9.58
C LEU A 191 34.05 27.55 -10.50
N ASP A 192 34.06 27.19 -11.78
CA ASP A 192 33.13 27.75 -12.78
C ASP A 192 32.00 26.75 -13.06
N ASP A 193 31.13 27.10 -14.02
CA ASP A 193 29.92 26.34 -14.38
C ASP A 193 30.22 24.89 -14.79
N SER A 194 31.47 24.59 -15.20
CA SER A 194 31.88 23.23 -15.57
C SER A 194 31.79 22.25 -14.40
N TYR A 195 31.77 22.72 -13.15
CA TYR A 195 31.53 21.87 -11.99
C TYR A 195 30.09 21.35 -11.96
N ALA A 196 29.11 22.26 -12.05
CA ALA A 196 27.71 21.90 -11.97
C ALA A 196 27.29 21.04 -13.17
N GLU A 197 27.69 21.43 -14.38
CA GLU A 197 27.44 20.68 -15.61
C GLU A 197 27.98 19.25 -15.54
N ARG A 198 29.21 19.08 -15.03
CA ARG A 198 29.86 17.76 -15.00
C ARG A 198 29.22 16.82 -14.00
N ILE A 199 28.80 17.36 -12.86
CA ILE A 199 28.10 16.59 -11.83
C ILE A 199 26.70 16.24 -12.30
N ALA A 200 25.92 17.22 -12.78
CA ALA A 200 24.58 17.00 -13.30
C ALA A 200 24.59 15.96 -14.44
N TYR A 201 25.52 16.07 -15.39
CA TYR A 201 25.69 15.07 -16.46
C TYR A 201 25.91 13.66 -15.91
N ARG A 202 26.73 13.51 -14.87
CA ARG A 202 27.01 12.20 -14.27
C ARG A 202 25.80 11.64 -13.53
N LEU A 203 25.09 12.48 -12.78
CA LEU A 203 23.86 12.10 -12.07
C LEU A 203 22.77 11.69 -13.06
N LYS A 204 22.55 12.44 -14.15
CA LYS A 204 21.66 12.09 -15.27
C LYS A 204 21.98 10.70 -15.84
N LYS A 205 23.25 10.44 -16.17
CA LYS A 205 23.69 9.10 -16.66
C LYS A 205 23.41 7.99 -15.64
N TRP A 206 23.64 8.23 -14.36
CA TRP A 206 23.38 7.22 -13.32
C TRP A 206 21.90 6.96 -13.06
N SER A 207 21.05 7.90 -13.46
CA SER A 207 19.58 7.81 -13.48
C SER A 207 19.02 7.32 -14.82
N ASN A 208 19.87 6.84 -15.74
CA ASN A 208 19.49 6.35 -17.07
C ASN A 208 18.82 7.42 -17.97
N ILE A 209 19.07 8.71 -17.73
CA ILE A 209 18.69 9.77 -18.66
C ILE A 209 19.67 9.77 -19.84
N GLU A 210 19.11 9.76 -21.05
CA GLU A 210 19.90 9.93 -22.26
C GLU A 210 20.39 11.37 -22.33
N VAL A 211 21.71 11.54 -22.27
CA VAL A 211 22.36 12.85 -22.36
C VAL A 211 23.32 12.84 -23.53
N GLU A 212 23.23 13.87 -24.36
CA GLU A 212 24.15 14.09 -25.47
C GLU A 212 25.58 14.24 -24.92
N PRO A 213 26.58 13.58 -25.53
CA PRO A 213 27.97 13.79 -25.16
C PRO A 213 28.35 15.26 -25.40
N PRO A 214 28.95 15.97 -24.43
CA PRO A 214 29.33 17.37 -24.62
C PRO A 214 30.31 17.51 -25.80
N HIS A 215 30.04 18.48 -26.68
CA HIS A 215 30.83 18.74 -27.87
C HIS A 215 32.18 19.37 -27.48
N TYR A 216 33.26 18.59 -27.54
CA TYR A 216 34.61 19.10 -27.25
C TYR A 216 35.16 19.82 -28.49
N SER A 217 35.33 21.15 -28.41
CA SER A 217 36.15 21.88 -29.38
C SER A 217 37.62 21.51 -29.19
N GLY A 218 38.25 20.99 -30.25
CA GLY A 218 39.58 20.41 -30.20
C GLY A 218 40.70 21.40 -29.86
N GLY A 219 41.76 20.87 -29.22
CA GLY A 219 43.06 21.53 -29.16
C GLY A 219 43.84 21.36 -27.85
N SER A 220 44.25 20.15 -27.46
CA SER A 220 45.56 19.96 -26.80
C SER A 220 46.04 18.52 -27.01
N GLY A 221 47.29 18.37 -27.45
CA GLY A 221 47.89 17.13 -27.95
C GLY A 221 47.87 15.98 -26.94
N LYS A 222 47.72 14.77 -27.48
CA LYS A 222 47.80 13.51 -26.74
C LYS A 222 49.25 13.18 -26.37
N PRO A 223 49.47 12.19 -25.49
CA PRO A 223 50.57 11.24 -25.66
C PRO A 223 50.08 9.84 -26.05
N HIS A 224 48.88 9.65 -26.61
CA HIS A 224 48.33 8.31 -26.84
C HIS A 224 47.62 8.16 -28.19
N GLU A 225 48.31 7.52 -29.13
CA GLU A 225 47.75 6.94 -30.36
C GLU A 225 47.27 5.50 -30.09
N ARG A 226 46.07 5.16 -30.57
CA ARG A 226 45.66 3.83 -31.05
C ARG A 226 44.50 4.02 -32.02
N ASP A 227 44.81 3.99 -33.30
CA ASP A 227 43.85 3.67 -34.36
C ASP A 227 43.29 2.26 -34.14
N LEU A 228 42.00 2.07 -34.47
CA LEU A 228 41.47 0.98 -35.30
C LEU A 228 39.94 1.17 -35.51
N SER A 229 39.57 1.60 -36.74
CA SER A 229 38.27 1.56 -37.47
C SER A 229 37.04 2.35 -36.96
N PHE A 230 36.59 3.46 -37.61
CA PHE A 230 35.77 3.63 -38.86
C PHE A 230 34.30 3.17 -38.70
N ASP A 231 33.21 3.76 -39.21
CA ASP A 231 32.75 5.01 -39.88
C ASP A 231 31.18 4.82 -39.95
N HIS A 232 30.23 5.77 -39.87
CA HIS A 232 29.77 6.64 -40.94
C HIS A 232 28.45 7.39 -40.57
N THR A 233 28.42 8.69 -40.93
CA THR A 233 27.34 9.50 -41.55
C THR A 233 25.92 9.63 -40.95
N SER A 234 25.56 10.88 -40.62
CA SER A 234 24.22 11.49 -40.69
C SER A 234 23.90 11.97 -42.14
N PRO A 235 22.61 12.21 -42.49
CA PRO A 235 22.00 13.57 -42.48
C PRO A 235 20.48 13.52 -42.16
N SER A 236 19.64 14.55 -42.00
CA SER A 236 19.66 16.02 -41.92
C SER A 236 18.23 16.49 -41.59
N SER A 237 18.09 17.56 -40.80
CA SER A 237 17.06 18.63 -40.77
C SER A 237 15.62 18.40 -41.32
N THR A 238 14.61 18.91 -40.60
CA THR A 238 13.86 20.15 -40.95
C THR A 238 12.84 20.55 -39.87
N GLN A 239 12.49 21.84 -39.88
CA GLN A 239 11.80 22.65 -38.86
C GLN A 239 10.26 22.65 -38.93
N ALA A 240 9.68 23.12 -37.81
CA ALA A 240 8.52 24.03 -37.67
C ALA A 240 7.10 23.50 -37.97
N ALA A 241 6.14 23.71 -37.05
CA ALA A 241 5.43 24.98 -36.83
C ALA A 241 4.35 24.87 -35.72
N MET A 242 4.17 25.97 -34.99
CA MET A 242 3.07 26.24 -34.04
C MET A 242 1.72 26.40 -34.74
N GLY A 243 0.63 26.09 -34.02
CA GLY A 243 -0.74 26.49 -34.36
C GLY A 243 -1.62 26.59 -33.13
N THR A 244 -1.86 27.82 -32.67
CA THR A 244 -2.84 28.21 -31.64
C THR A 244 -4.23 28.37 -32.26
N PHE A 245 -5.32 27.95 -31.59
CA PHE A 245 -6.64 28.58 -31.74
C PHE A 245 -7.48 28.50 -30.45
N ILE A 246 -8.39 29.48 -30.37
CA ILE A 246 -8.99 30.09 -29.18
C ILE A 246 -10.35 29.47 -28.80
N ARG A 247 -10.67 29.62 -27.50
CA ARG A 247 -11.89 29.32 -26.73
C ARG A 247 -13.22 29.78 -27.36
N VAL A 248 -14.31 29.07 -27.00
CA VAL A 248 -15.65 29.66 -26.80
C VAL A 248 -16.29 29.09 -25.53
N LEU A 249 -16.71 30.00 -24.64
CA LEU A 249 -17.49 29.78 -23.42
C LEU A 249 -19.00 29.70 -23.76
N GLY A 250 -19.71 28.79 -23.10
CA GLY A 250 -21.17 28.77 -23.06
C GLY A 250 -21.65 28.41 -21.67
N TRP A 251 -22.25 29.37 -20.97
CA TRP A 251 -22.84 29.22 -19.64
C TRP A 251 -24.21 28.55 -19.74
N ALA A 252 -24.45 27.52 -18.94
CA ALA A 252 -25.78 27.04 -18.60
C ALA A 252 -25.81 26.60 -17.13
N THR A 253 -26.46 27.40 -16.30
CA THR A 253 -26.83 27.09 -14.92
C THR A 253 -27.90 26.01 -14.90
N LEU A 254 -27.61 24.86 -14.28
CA LEU A 254 -28.61 23.91 -13.80
C LEU A 254 -28.40 23.68 -12.31
N VAL A 255 -29.40 24.09 -11.53
CA VAL A 255 -29.53 23.79 -10.11
C VAL A 255 -29.94 22.32 -10.00
N SER A 256 -29.00 21.46 -9.60
CA SER A 256 -29.31 20.08 -9.21
C SER A 256 -29.64 20.06 -7.72
N ILE A 257 -30.92 19.82 -7.41
CA ILE A 257 -31.37 19.45 -6.07
C ILE A 257 -30.83 18.04 -5.81
N ALA A 258 -29.87 17.92 -4.89
CA ALA A 258 -29.41 16.64 -4.38
C ALA A 258 -30.56 15.98 -3.61
N ILE A 259 -31.27 15.06 -4.24
CA ILE A 259 -32.07 14.06 -3.53
C ILE A 259 -31.07 12.98 -3.11
N SER A 260 -30.64 13.03 -1.86
CA SER A 260 -29.91 11.92 -1.23
C SER A 260 -30.80 10.69 -1.22
N VAL A 261 -30.63 9.83 -2.23
CA VAL A 261 -31.13 8.46 -2.14
C VAL A 261 -30.15 7.71 -1.25
N ASN A 262 -30.47 7.62 0.04
CA ASN A 262 -29.92 6.57 0.88
C ASN A 262 -30.34 5.24 0.25
N THR A 263 -29.48 4.64 -0.57
CA THR A 263 -29.62 3.23 -0.90
C THR A 263 -29.25 2.45 0.36
N ASP A 264 -30.28 2.15 1.13
CA ASP A 264 -30.27 1.19 2.21
C ASP A 264 -29.61 -0.10 1.69
N THR A 265 -28.37 -0.38 2.12
CA THR A 265 -27.70 -1.64 1.79
C THR A 265 -28.39 -2.72 2.59
N SER A 266 -29.50 -3.21 2.05
CA SER A 266 -30.39 -4.21 2.65
C SER A 266 -29.62 -5.40 3.22
N ASP A 267 -30.06 -5.83 4.41
CA ASP A 267 -29.68 -7.00 5.20
C ASP A 267 -29.75 -8.34 4.42
N PHE A 268 -28.89 -8.54 3.42
CA PHE A 268 -28.83 -9.81 2.70
C PHE A 268 -28.09 -10.87 3.54
N ASP A 269 -28.82 -11.92 3.94
CA ASP A 269 -28.25 -13.03 4.70
C ASP A 269 -27.61 -14.08 3.79
N TRP A 270 -26.27 -14.07 3.75
CA TRP A 270 -25.47 -15.08 3.03
C TRP A 270 -25.66 -16.50 3.54
N ASN A 271 -26.15 -16.69 4.77
CA ASN A 271 -26.44 -18.03 5.29
C ASN A 271 -27.72 -18.63 4.70
N ALA A 272 -28.63 -17.80 4.19
CA ALA A 272 -29.84 -18.24 3.49
C ALA A 272 -29.56 -18.75 2.07
N VAL A 273 -28.39 -18.45 1.50
CA VAL A 273 -27.97 -18.99 0.20
C VAL A 273 -27.40 -20.40 0.42
N GLU A 274 -28.06 -21.40 -0.14
CA GLU A 274 -27.61 -22.79 -0.06
C GLU A 274 -26.35 -23.01 -0.94
N PRO A 275 -25.23 -23.52 -0.37
CA PRO A 275 -24.07 -23.90 -1.16
C PRO A 275 -24.37 -25.07 -2.10
N SER A 276 -23.89 -25.01 -3.34
CA SER A 276 -24.08 -26.09 -4.31
C SER A 276 -22.81 -26.39 -5.09
N TRP A 277 -22.65 -27.64 -5.53
CA TRP A 277 -21.57 -28.05 -6.44
C TRP A 277 -21.75 -27.49 -7.87
N HIS A 278 -22.94 -27.03 -8.20
CA HIS A 278 -23.23 -26.36 -9.46
C HIS A 278 -23.67 -24.92 -9.22
N LEU A 279 -23.31 -24.03 -10.14
CA LEU A 279 -23.60 -22.62 -9.99
C LEU A 279 -25.12 -22.36 -10.04
N ARG A 280 -25.67 -21.87 -8.93
CA ARG A 280 -27.08 -21.52 -8.76
C ARG A 280 -27.17 -20.08 -8.28
N TYR A 281 -27.52 -19.19 -9.19
CA TYR A 281 -27.74 -17.78 -8.88
C TYR A 281 -29.15 -17.55 -8.34
N SER A 282 -29.24 -16.78 -7.27
CA SER A 282 -30.48 -16.23 -6.74
C SER A 282 -30.42 -14.70 -6.77
N PRO A 283 -31.55 -14.00 -6.94
CA PRO A 283 -31.60 -12.55 -6.77
C PRO A 283 -31.05 -12.14 -5.40
N CYS A 284 -30.22 -11.12 -5.37
CA CYS A 284 -29.69 -10.53 -4.15
C CYS A 284 -29.41 -9.05 -4.36
N TYR A 285 -29.56 -8.25 -3.31
CA TYR A 285 -29.40 -6.78 -3.39
C TYR A 285 -30.22 -6.17 -4.56
N ASP A 286 -30.00 -4.91 -4.87
CA ASP A 286 -30.72 -4.26 -5.97
C ASP A 286 -30.07 -4.58 -7.34
N GLY A 287 -30.68 -5.49 -8.09
CA GLY A 287 -30.27 -5.83 -9.46
C GLY A 287 -29.03 -6.73 -9.59
N PHE A 288 -28.59 -7.36 -8.50
CA PHE A 288 -27.49 -8.34 -8.51
C PHE A 288 -28.01 -9.79 -8.38
N GLN A 289 -27.12 -10.73 -8.66
CA GLN A 289 -27.34 -12.16 -8.49
C GLN A 289 -26.22 -12.77 -7.65
N CYS A 290 -26.55 -13.58 -6.65
CA CYS A 290 -25.59 -14.17 -5.72
C CYS A 290 -25.66 -15.69 -5.75
N ALA A 291 -24.54 -16.35 -5.46
CA ALA A 291 -24.44 -17.80 -5.39
C ALA A 291 -23.40 -18.22 -4.35
N ARG A 292 -23.49 -19.48 -3.88
CA ARG A 292 -22.44 -20.12 -3.09
C ARG A 292 -21.99 -21.40 -3.79
N LEU A 293 -20.76 -21.40 -4.31
CA LEU A 293 -20.20 -22.52 -5.06
C LEU A 293 -19.30 -23.36 -4.15
N LEU A 294 -19.71 -24.60 -3.87
CA LEU A 294 -18.92 -25.59 -3.14
C LEU A 294 -17.74 -26.02 -3.98
N MET A 295 -16.54 -26.11 -3.43
CA MET A 295 -15.33 -26.66 -4.05
C MET A 295 -14.57 -27.58 -3.11
N PRO A 296 -13.65 -28.42 -3.63
CA PRO A 296 -12.72 -29.16 -2.78
C PRO A 296 -11.93 -28.20 -1.89
N LEU A 297 -11.76 -28.58 -0.61
CA LEU A 297 -10.87 -27.83 0.28
C LEU A 297 -9.43 -27.89 -0.24
N ASP A 298 -8.95 -29.09 -0.56
CA ASP A 298 -7.63 -29.34 -1.13
C ASP A 298 -7.74 -29.71 -2.61
N TRP A 299 -6.97 -29.03 -3.45
CA TRP A 299 -6.89 -29.37 -4.87
C TRP A 299 -5.84 -30.44 -5.19
N LEU A 300 -5.03 -30.85 -4.21
CA LEU A 300 -4.12 -31.99 -4.32
C LEU A 300 -4.81 -33.32 -3.96
N ASP A 301 -5.96 -33.26 -3.29
CA ASP A 301 -6.76 -34.43 -2.88
C ASP A 301 -8.25 -34.19 -3.18
N VAL A 302 -8.64 -34.48 -4.43
CA VAL A 302 -9.95 -34.12 -5.01
C VAL A 302 -10.94 -35.30 -4.99
N GLU A 303 -10.50 -36.50 -4.58
CA GLU A 303 -11.36 -37.65 -4.31
C GLU A 303 -12.32 -37.32 -3.16
N PRO A 304 -13.50 -37.98 -2.99
CA PRO A 304 -14.65 -37.39 -2.29
C PRO A 304 -14.35 -37.16 -0.80
N SER A 305 -13.73 -36.01 -0.53
CA SER A 305 -13.59 -35.43 0.78
C SER A 305 -14.89 -34.72 1.08
N ASN A 306 -15.42 -34.99 2.28
CA ASN A 306 -16.54 -34.22 2.81
C ASN A 306 -16.11 -32.78 3.15
N GLU A 307 -14.82 -32.45 3.07
CA GLU A 307 -14.27 -31.14 3.38
C GLU A 307 -14.31 -30.23 2.14
N THR A 308 -15.07 -29.16 2.26
CA THR A 308 -15.33 -28.23 1.16
C THR A 308 -15.09 -26.80 1.57
N VAL A 309 -14.84 -25.96 0.56
CA VAL A 309 -14.97 -24.51 0.67
C VAL A 309 -16.22 -24.07 -0.08
N ALA A 310 -17.02 -23.20 0.52
CA ALA A 310 -18.17 -22.57 -0.13
C ALA A 310 -17.79 -21.13 -0.48
N LEU A 311 -17.51 -20.86 -1.75
CA LEU A 311 -17.16 -19.53 -2.22
C LEU A 311 -18.41 -18.70 -2.44
N SER A 312 -18.46 -17.51 -1.85
CA SER A 312 -19.54 -16.56 -2.02
C SER A 312 -19.30 -15.68 -3.25
N MET A 313 -20.27 -15.64 -4.16
CA MET A 313 -20.14 -15.02 -5.48
C MET A 313 -21.24 -14.00 -5.72
N ILE A 314 -20.90 -12.87 -6.33
CA ILE A 314 -21.86 -11.87 -6.79
C ILE A 314 -21.66 -11.62 -8.29
N LYS A 315 -22.76 -11.42 -9.00
CA LYS A 315 -22.78 -11.07 -10.40
C LYS A 315 -23.72 -9.89 -10.63
N LEU A 316 -23.22 -8.91 -11.36
CA LEU A 316 -24.01 -7.90 -12.03
C LEU A 316 -24.32 -8.39 -13.45
N PRO A 317 -25.59 -8.68 -13.78
CA PRO A 317 -25.97 -9.10 -15.13
C PRO A 317 -25.57 -8.06 -16.19
N ALA A 318 -25.27 -8.54 -17.40
CA ALA A 318 -25.08 -7.68 -18.57
C ALA A 318 -26.38 -6.94 -18.90
N ALA A 319 -26.27 -5.83 -19.63
CA ALA A 319 -27.43 -5.07 -20.12
C ALA A 319 -28.26 -5.84 -21.16
N VAL A 320 -27.70 -6.92 -21.72
CA VAL A 320 -28.31 -7.78 -22.75
C VAL A 320 -28.31 -9.23 -22.28
N ASP A 321 -29.23 -10.01 -22.84
CA ASP A 321 -29.30 -11.45 -22.58
C ASP A 321 -28.08 -12.20 -23.17
N CYS A 322 -27.76 -13.36 -22.60
CA CYS A 322 -26.61 -14.16 -23.04
C CYS A 322 -26.71 -14.71 -24.48
N ASN A 323 -27.90 -14.69 -25.10
CA ASN A 323 -28.11 -15.08 -26.50
C ASN A 323 -28.02 -13.90 -27.47
N ASP A 324 -27.89 -12.66 -26.98
CA ASP A 324 -27.69 -11.49 -27.81
C ASP A 324 -26.28 -11.51 -28.44
N ALA A 325 -26.18 -11.14 -29.72
CA ALA A 325 -24.90 -11.10 -30.43
C ALA A 325 -23.90 -10.09 -29.83
N SER A 326 -24.38 -9.08 -29.11
CA SER A 326 -23.59 -8.09 -28.38
C SER A 326 -23.16 -8.56 -26.99
N PHE A 327 -23.58 -9.75 -26.53
CA PHE A 327 -23.10 -10.31 -25.26
C PHE A 327 -21.59 -10.56 -25.30
N GLY A 328 -20.86 -9.93 -24.36
CA GLY A 328 -19.40 -9.99 -24.23
C GLY A 328 -18.90 -11.12 -23.31
N GLY A 329 -19.81 -11.80 -22.61
CA GLY A 329 -19.49 -12.80 -21.60
C GLY A 329 -19.25 -12.20 -20.21
N THR A 330 -18.79 -13.04 -19.29
CA THR A 330 -18.51 -12.63 -17.91
C THR A 330 -17.08 -12.15 -17.75
N VAL A 331 -16.89 -11.03 -17.04
CA VAL A 331 -15.60 -10.52 -16.57
C VAL A 331 -15.49 -10.78 -15.08
N ILE A 332 -14.52 -11.58 -14.68
CA ILE A 332 -14.22 -11.86 -13.27
C ILE A 332 -13.29 -10.78 -12.76
N THR A 333 -13.69 -10.10 -11.70
CA THR A 333 -12.91 -9.03 -11.06
C THR A 333 -12.28 -9.49 -9.75
N ASN A 334 -11.18 -8.86 -9.33
CA ASN A 334 -10.65 -9.02 -7.98
C ASN A 334 -10.07 -7.69 -7.46
N PRO A 335 -10.51 -7.20 -6.28
CA PRO A 335 -10.07 -5.90 -5.75
C PRO A 335 -8.66 -5.90 -5.15
N GLY A 336 -8.03 -7.06 -4.96
CA GLY A 336 -6.77 -7.15 -4.24
C GLY A 336 -6.94 -7.24 -2.71
N GLY A 337 -6.10 -6.53 -1.97
CA GLY A 337 -5.96 -6.62 -0.51
C GLY A 337 -4.59 -7.17 -0.12
N PRO A 338 -4.37 -8.51 -0.10
CA PRO A 338 -5.35 -9.60 -0.20
C PRO A 338 -6.34 -9.63 0.96
N GLY A 339 -7.41 -10.41 0.81
CA GLY A 339 -8.45 -10.58 1.82
C GLY A 339 -9.63 -9.59 1.68
N SER A 340 -9.58 -8.65 0.74
CA SER A 340 -10.72 -7.79 0.44
C SER A 340 -11.86 -8.59 -0.18
N SER A 341 -13.10 -8.26 0.16
CA SER A 341 -14.28 -8.94 -0.39
C SER A 341 -14.51 -8.54 -1.84
N GLY A 342 -14.53 -9.53 -2.73
CA GLY A 342 -14.97 -9.38 -4.11
C GLY A 342 -16.46 -9.05 -4.19
N VAL A 343 -17.26 -9.61 -3.28
CA VAL A 343 -18.68 -9.28 -3.17
C VAL A 343 -18.89 -7.79 -2.92
N ARG A 344 -18.24 -7.24 -1.87
CA ARG A 344 -18.33 -5.81 -1.54
C ARG A 344 -17.79 -4.92 -2.67
N HIS A 345 -16.75 -5.37 -3.37
CA HIS A 345 -16.18 -4.65 -4.50
C HIS A 345 -17.19 -4.46 -5.63
N VAL A 346 -17.86 -5.51 -6.07
CA VAL A 346 -18.86 -5.43 -7.16
C VAL A 346 -20.12 -4.70 -6.71
N LEU A 347 -20.55 -4.83 -5.46
CA LEU A 347 -21.64 -4.01 -4.92
C LEU A 347 -21.35 -2.51 -5.03
N LYS A 348 -20.13 -2.10 -4.70
CA LYS A 348 -19.74 -0.68 -4.72
C LYS A 348 -19.45 -0.18 -6.13
N ASN A 349 -18.73 -0.98 -6.93
CA ASN A 349 -18.06 -0.51 -8.15
C ASN A 349 -18.53 -1.21 -9.42
N GLY A 350 -19.36 -2.26 -9.33
CA GLY A 350 -19.70 -3.13 -10.46
C GLY A 350 -20.36 -2.39 -11.62
N ARG A 351 -21.26 -1.45 -11.34
CA ARG A 351 -21.91 -0.61 -12.36
C ARG A 351 -20.92 0.28 -13.08
N TYR A 352 -20.03 0.94 -12.34
CA TYR A 352 -18.97 1.74 -12.92
C TYR A 352 -18.03 0.89 -13.80
N MET A 353 -17.65 -0.31 -13.32
CA MET A 353 -16.85 -1.27 -14.10
C MET A 353 -17.57 -1.71 -15.39
N GLN A 354 -18.87 -1.97 -15.32
CA GLN A 354 -19.68 -2.28 -16.49
C GLN A 354 -19.64 -1.14 -17.50
N THR A 355 -19.88 0.12 -17.09
CA THR A 355 -19.82 1.30 -17.98
C THR A 355 -18.46 1.46 -18.68
N MET A 356 -17.37 1.13 -17.98
CA MET A 356 -16.02 1.23 -18.54
C MET A 356 -15.68 0.15 -19.57
N MET A 357 -16.32 -1.02 -19.47
CA MET A 357 -16.07 -2.16 -20.36
C MET A 357 -17.09 -2.24 -21.49
N ASP A 358 -18.33 -1.84 -21.23
CA ASP A 358 -19.44 -1.89 -22.18
C ASP A 358 -19.25 -0.91 -23.34
N GLY A 359 -19.71 -1.31 -24.52
CA GLY A 359 -19.66 -0.54 -25.76
C GLY A 359 -20.41 -1.29 -26.85
N GLU A 360 -19.71 -1.75 -27.89
CA GLU A 360 -20.29 -2.71 -28.86
C GLU A 360 -20.56 -4.09 -28.25
N LYS A 361 -19.91 -4.40 -27.13
CA LYS A 361 -20.13 -5.60 -26.33
C LYS A 361 -20.59 -5.20 -24.93
N HIS A 362 -21.45 -6.03 -24.35
CA HIS A 362 -22.01 -5.84 -23.00
C HIS A 362 -21.61 -7.00 -22.09
N PHE A 363 -21.05 -6.67 -20.93
CA PHE A 363 -20.42 -7.65 -20.05
C PHE A 363 -21.19 -7.88 -18.75
N GLU A 364 -21.18 -9.12 -18.28
CA GLU A 364 -21.51 -9.41 -16.88
C GLU A 364 -20.29 -9.11 -16.02
N ILE A 365 -20.47 -8.36 -14.93
CA ILE A 365 -19.38 -8.11 -13.98
C ILE A 365 -19.56 -9.02 -12.78
N MET A 366 -18.62 -9.93 -12.57
CA MET A 366 -18.70 -10.95 -11.53
C MET A 366 -17.49 -10.88 -10.61
N SER A 367 -17.68 -11.11 -9.33
CA SER A 367 -16.60 -11.35 -8.39
C SER A 367 -16.98 -12.41 -7.38
N PHE A 368 -15.98 -12.97 -6.72
CA PHE A 368 -16.16 -13.89 -5.61
C PHE A 368 -15.28 -13.47 -4.44
N ASP A 369 -15.68 -13.88 -3.24
CA ASP A 369 -14.82 -13.85 -2.07
C ASP A 369 -13.94 -15.12 -2.09
N PRO A 370 -12.59 -15.01 -2.14
CA PRO A 370 -11.74 -16.20 -2.13
C PRO A 370 -11.94 -17.07 -0.88
N ARG A 371 -11.45 -18.30 -0.91
CA ARG A 371 -11.41 -19.20 0.26
C ARG A 371 -10.88 -18.48 1.50
N GLY A 372 -11.58 -18.62 2.63
CA GLY A 372 -11.24 -17.95 3.89
C GLY A 372 -11.55 -16.45 3.97
N VAL A 373 -11.97 -15.81 2.87
CA VAL A 373 -12.20 -14.37 2.79
C VAL A 373 -13.67 -14.03 2.99
N ALA A 374 -13.94 -13.01 3.81
CA ALA A 374 -15.26 -12.37 3.94
C ALA A 374 -16.41 -13.39 4.08
N HIS A 375 -17.34 -13.46 3.11
CA HIS A 375 -18.53 -14.31 3.21
C HIS A 375 -18.28 -15.78 2.89
N SER A 376 -17.12 -16.12 2.31
CA SER A 376 -16.78 -17.50 1.99
C SER A 376 -16.52 -18.31 3.26
N LYS A 377 -16.88 -19.60 3.22
CA LYS A 377 -16.76 -20.51 4.37
C LYS A 377 -15.89 -21.72 4.05
N PRO A 378 -15.13 -22.25 5.03
CA PRO A 378 -14.90 -21.67 6.35
C PRO A 378 -14.12 -20.34 6.28
N ALA A 379 -14.36 -19.45 7.25
CA ALA A 379 -13.70 -18.14 7.31
C ALA A 379 -12.31 -18.27 7.94
N ALA A 380 -11.38 -17.37 7.59
CA ALA A 380 -10.02 -17.32 8.16
C ALA A 380 -9.96 -16.80 9.61
N ASP A 381 -11.12 -16.63 10.24
CA ASP A 381 -11.25 -16.18 11.61
C ASP A 381 -10.78 -17.25 12.58
N CYS A 382 -9.59 -17.04 13.17
CA CYS A 382 -9.00 -17.96 14.12
C CYS A 382 -9.27 -17.59 15.58
N TYR A 383 -10.15 -16.62 15.87
CA TYR A 383 -10.52 -16.25 17.22
C TYR A 383 -11.87 -16.84 17.61
N ALA A 384 -12.03 -17.15 18.89
CA ALA A 384 -13.26 -17.75 19.41
C ALA A 384 -14.46 -16.77 19.45
N SER A 385 -14.23 -15.45 19.43
CA SER A 385 -15.28 -14.45 19.57
C SER A 385 -14.85 -13.05 19.09
N GLU A 386 -15.84 -12.18 18.84
CA GLU A 386 -15.63 -10.76 18.50
C GLU A 386 -14.85 -9.97 19.57
N PRO A 387 -15.13 -10.11 20.88
CA PRO A 387 -14.30 -9.49 21.92
C PRO A 387 -12.84 -9.94 21.87
N ALA A 388 -12.57 -11.22 21.62
CA ALA A 388 -11.20 -11.73 21.54
C ALA A 388 -10.44 -11.15 20.33
N ARG A 389 -11.11 -11.03 19.18
CA ARG A 389 -10.56 -10.33 18.00
C ARG A 389 -10.25 -8.88 18.29
N THR A 390 -11.22 -8.19 18.89
CA THR A 390 -11.12 -6.76 19.20
C THR A 390 -9.97 -6.52 20.17
N ALA A 391 -9.86 -7.31 21.24
CA ALA A 391 -8.74 -7.24 22.18
C ALA A 391 -7.39 -7.44 21.48
N ALA A 392 -7.27 -8.42 20.58
CA ALA A 392 -6.04 -8.62 19.81
C ALA A 392 -5.74 -7.46 18.85
N ALA A 393 -6.76 -6.86 18.21
CA ALA A 393 -6.58 -5.69 17.36
C ALA A 393 -6.09 -4.47 18.16
N TRP A 394 -6.63 -4.26 19.35
CA TRP A 394 -6.18 -3.22 20.29
C TRP A 394 -4.75 -3.46 20.78
N GLN A 395 -4.42 -4.69 21.19
CA GLN A 395 -3.06 -5.05 21.59
C GLN A 395 -2.04 -4.82 20.46
N SER A 396 -2.40 -5.17 19.23
CA SER A 396 -1.56 -4.94 18.05
C SER A 396 -1.33 -3.44 17.75
N ARG A 397 -2.21 -2.55 18.22
CA ARG A 397 -2.17 -1.09 17.98
C ARG A 397 -1.62 -0.29 19.16
N GLY A 398 -1.59 -0.84 20.36
CA GLY A 398 -1.07 -0.15 21.55
C GLY A 398 0.42 0.23 21.47
N PHE A 399 1.17 -0.34 20.51
CA PHE A 399 2.61 -0.15 20.34
C PHE A 399 2.94 0.24 18.88
N THR A 400 2.41 1.38 18.43
CA THR A 400 2.42 1.80 17.00
C THR A 400 3.68 2.50 16.51
N ASN A 401 4.72 2.64 17.33
CA ASN A 401 6.03 2.97 16.80
C ASN A 401 6.61 1.70 16.17
N PHE A 402 6.17 1.31 14.97
CA PHE A 402 6.97 0.43 14.11
C PHE A 402 8.17 1.22 13.58
N ASP A 403 9.02 1.66 14.50
CA ASP A 403 10.41 1.96 14.22
C ASP A 403 11.21 0.65 14.24
N ALA A 404 12.45 0.72 13.77
CA ALA A 404 13.38 -0.40 13.81
C ALA A 404 13.95 -0.65 15.23
N SER A 405 13.31 -0.12 16.30
CA SER A 405 13.84 -0.30 17.66
C SER A 405 13.76 -1.76 18.09
N ALA A 406 14.82 -2.20 18.77
CA ALA A 406 14.94 -3.59 19.20
C ALA A 406 13.83 -4.02 20.18
N GLU A 407 13.33 -3.12 21.02
CA GLU A 407 12.25 -3.43 21.97
C GLU A 407 10.92 -3.67 21.25
N ASN A 408 10.55 -2.78 20.32
CA ASN A 408 9.33 -2.94 19.56
C ASN A 408 9.37 -4.19 18.66
N LEU A 409 10.48 -4.43 17.96
CA LEU A 409 10.64 -5.63 17.13
C LEU A 409 10.47 -6.93 17.94
N LYS A 410 11.05 -7.00 19.15
CA LYS A 410 10.89 -8.15 20.06
C LYS A 410 9.42 -8.38 20.44
N TYR A 411 8.73 -7.32 20.86
CA TYR A 411 7.32 -7.42 21.25
C TYR A 411 6.44 -7.85 20.05
N GLN A 412 6.60 -7.19 18.91
CA GLN A 412 5.77 -7.44 17.73
C GLN A 412 6.01 -8.83 17.16
N LYS A 413 7.25 -9.32 17.18
CA LYS A 413 7.56 -10.70 16.80
C LYS A 413 6.92 -11.71 17.76
N ALA A 414 6.98 -11.47 19.07
CA ALA A 414 6.30 -12.31 20.05
C ALA A 414 4.77 -12.32 19.84
N PHE A 415 4.19 -11.16 19.54
CA PHE A 415 2.77 -11.04 19.23
C PHE A 415 2.39 -11.75 17.91
N ALA A 416 3.23 -11.62 16.87
CA ALA A 416 3.08 -12.37 15.62
C ALA A 416 3.14 -13.89 15.86
N ALA A 417 4.05 -14.35 16.73
CA ALA A 417 4.15 -15.76 17.11
C ALA A 417 2.91 -16.25 17.86
N ALA A 418 2.39 -15.45 18.80
CA ALA A 418 1.14 -15.77 19.51
C ALA A 418 -0.06 -15.87 18.54
N ARG A 419 -0.17 -14.94 17.59
CA ARG A 419 -1.18 -15.01 16.53
C ARG A 419 -1.00 -16.25 15.64
N GLY A 420 0.23 -16.57 15.25
CA GLY A 420 0.53 -17.75 14.45
C GLY A 420 0.17 -19.06 15.16
N LEU A 421 0.42 -19.16 16.47
CA LEU A 421 -0.04 -20.28 17.29
C LEU A 421 -1.57 -20.38 17.33
N GLN A 422 -2.27 -19.25 17.47
CA GLN A 422 -3.73 -19.23 17.48
C GLN A 422 -4.33 -19.66 16.14
N CYS A 423 -3.79 -19.16 15.03
CA CYS A 423 -4.25 -19.45 13.68
C CYS A 423 -3.79 -20.80 13.11
N ALA A 424 -2.86 -21.49 13.78
CA ALA A 424 -2.46 -22.86 13.44
C ALA A 424 -3.30 -23.93 14.15
N LYS A 425 -4.15 -23.56 15.12
CA LYS A 425 -5.06 -24.51 15.76
C LYS A 425 -6.06 -25.01 14.71
N PRO A 426 -6.25 -26.33 14.57
CA PRO A 426 -7.30 -26.86 13.72
C PRO A 426 -8.66 -26.39 14.23
N GLY A 427 -9.54 -26.05 13.30
CA GLY A 427 -10.93 -25.73 13.60
C GLY A 427 -11.75 -26.98 13.94
N PRO A 428 -13.08 -26.83 14.08
CA PRO A 428 -13.98 -27.96 14.40
C PRO A 428 -13.91 -29.14 13.43
N HIS A 429 -13.48 -28.88 12.19
CA HIS A 429 -13.34 -29.88 11.13
C HIS A 429 -11.96 -30.57 11.10
N GLY A 430 -11.06 -30.28 12.06
CA GLY A 430 -9.76 -30.95 12.15
C GLY A 430 -8.64 -30.34 11.31
N TYR A 431 -8.92 -29.26 10.56
CA TYR A 431 -7.94 -28.53 9.76
C TYR A 431 -7.95 -27.02 10.03
N ALA A 432 -6.87 -26.33 9.66
CA ALA A 432 -6.79 -24.87 9.64
C ALA A 432 -6.95 -24.38 8.19
N ILE A 433 -7.99 -23.59 7.90
CA ILE A 433 -8.26 -23.10 6.54
C ILE A 433 -7.08 -22.33 5.94
N GLN A 434 -6.25 -21.72 6.79
CA GLN A 434 -5.05 -20.98 6.46
C GLN A 434 -4.06 -21.81 5.61
N GLU A 435 -4.03 -23.14 5.75
CA GLU A 435 -3.20 -24.05 4.93
C GLU A 435 -3.67 -24.20 3.48
N TYR A 436 -4.86 -23.70 3.17
CA TYR A 436 -5.49 -23.88 1.86
C TYR A 436 -5.68 -22.56 1.12
N MET A 437 -5.40 -21.42 1.74
CA MET A 437 -5.72 -20.07 1.24
C MET A 437 -4.71 -19.46 0.24
N ALA A 438 -3.61 -20.15 -0.08
CA ALA A 438 -2.61 -19.64 -1.01
C ALA A 438 -3.22 -19.32 -2.39
N THR A 439 -2.65 -18.32 -3.08
CA THR A 439 -3.09 -17.83 -4.39
C THR A 439 -3.19 -18.94 -5.43
N ALA A 440 -2.29 -19.92 -5.36
CA ALA A 440 -2.29 -21.06 -6.26
C ALA A 440 -3.59 -21.91 -6.18
N SER A 441 -4.16 -22.05 -4.99
CA SER A 441 -5.46 -22.71 -4.78
C SER A 441 -6.61 -21.84 -5.30
N VAL A 442 -6.55 -20.53 -5.09
CA VAL A 442 -7.54 -19.58 -5.62
C VAL A 442 -7.53 -19.57 -7.16
N ALA A 443 -6.36 -19.69 -7.79
CA ALA A 443 -6.25 -19.81 -9.25
C ALA A 443 -6.94 -21.09 -9.78
N ARG A 444 -6.92 -22.19 -9.01
CA ARG A 444 -7.68 -23.42 -9.33
C ARG A 444 -9.17 -23.24 -9.12
N ASP A 445 -9.56 -22.55 -8.04
CA ASP A 445 -10.96 -22.16 -7.82
C ASP A 445 -11.51 -21.40 -9.04
N MET A 446 -10.72 -20.47 -9.59
CA MET A 446 -11.08 -19.70 -10.79
C MET A 446 -11.27 -20.58 -12.05
N VAL A 447 -10.48 -21.64 -12.23
CA VAL A 447 -10.67 -22.59 -13.34
C VAL A 447 -12.06 -23.24 -13.25
N ARG A 448 -12.44 -23.71 -12.06
CA ARG A 448 -13.77 -24.29 -11.88
C ARG A 448 -14.89 -23.26 -12.01
N ILE A 449 -14.69 -22.04 -11.53
CA ILE A 449 -15.67 -20.96 -11.70
C ILE A 449 -15.96 -20.71 -13.19
N ILE A 450 -14.94 -20.61 -14.03
CA ILE A 450 -15.16 -20.36 -15.47
C ILE A 450 -15.82 -21.55 -16.17
N ASP A 451 -15.53 -22.79 -15.74
CA ASP A 451 -16.21 -24.00 -16.26
C ASP A 451 -17.71 -24.00 -15.91
N GLU A 452 -18.06 -23.62 -14.68
CA GLU A 452 -19.45 -23.55 -14.24
C GLU A 452 -20.23 -22.39 -14.90
N ILE A 453 -19.60 -21.24 -15.11
CA ILE A 453 -20.19 -20.12 -15.84
C ILE A 453 -20.51 -20.52 -17.28
N GLU A 454 -19.53 -21.08 -17.99
CA GLU A 454 -19.69 -21.50 -19.38
C GLU A 454 -20.78 -22.58 -19.50
N SER A 455 -20.79 -23.56 -18.59
CA SER A 455 -21.84 -24.57 -18.51
C SER A 455 -23.23 -23.97 -18.31
N LEU A 456 -23.36 -22.93 -17.45
CA LEU A 456 -24.62 -22.24 -17.22
C LEU A 456 -25.08 -21.47 -18.47
N HIS A 457 -24.19 -20.72 -19.13
CA HIS A 457 -24.51 -19.99 -20.36
C HIS A 457 -24.98 -20.95 -21.46
N GLN A 458 -24.30 -22.08 -21.65
CA GLN A 458 -24.69 -23.10 -22.63
C GLN A 458 -26.08 -23.69 -22.33
N LYS A 459 -26.38 -23.98 -21.06
CA LYS A 459 -27.70 -24.47 -20.64
C LYS A 459 -28.79 -23.43 -20.91
N THR A 460 -28.56 -22.16 -20.58
CA THR A 460 -29.52 -21.07 -20.83
C THR A 460 -29.78 -20.91 -22.34
N LEU A 461 -28.72 -20.95 -23.16
CA LEU A 461 -28.85 -20.89 -24.62
C LEU A 461 -29.63 -22.11 -25.16
N ALA A 462 -29.30 -23.32 -24.70
CA ALA A 462 -30.00 -24.53 -25.13
C ALA A 462 -31.48 -24.52 -24.74
N GLN A 463 -31.83 -24.04 -23.55
CA GLN A 463 -33.23 -23.91 -23.11
C GLN A 463 -34.00 -22.93 -24.00
N LYS A 464 -33.45 -21.74 -24.28
CA LYS A 464 -34.08 -20.77 -25.18
C LYS A 464 -34.24 -21.31 -26.60
N LEU A 465 -33.20 -21.96 -27.16
CA LEU A 465 -33.25 -22.55 -28.49
C LEU A 465 -34.20 -23.75 -28.58
N GLN A 466 -34.36 -24.55 -27.52
CA GLN A 466 -35.34 -25.64 -27.47
C GLN A 466 -36.78 -25.11 -27.42
N HIS A 467 -37.00 -23.95 -26.77
CA HIS A 467 -38.29 -23.25 -26.82
C HIS A 467 -38.58 -22.63 -28.20
N GLU A 468 -37.55 -22.24 -28.95
CA GLU A 468 -37.68 -21.59 -30.26
C GLU A 468 -37.61 -22.57 -31.47
N ALA A 469 -37.00 -23.74 -31.32
CA ALA A 469 -36.82 -24.72 -32.39
C ALA A 469 -36.85 -26.16 -31.87
N GLN A 470 -37.78 -26.97 -32.40
CA GLN A 470 -37.78 -28.44 -32.30
C GLN A 470 -36.69 -29.07 -33.18
N LYS A 471 -35.41 -28.75 -32.93
CA LYS A 471 -34.27 -29.47 -33.53
C LYS A 471 -33.21 -29.80 -32.49
N PRO A 472 -32.65 -31.03 -32.52
CA PRO A 472 -31.63 -31.44 -31.58
C PRO A 472 -30.33 -30.68 -31.85
N VAL A 473 -29.91 -29.89 -30.87
CA VAL A 473 -28.59 -29.25 -30.84
C VAL A 473 -27.55 -30.37 -30.69
N THR A 474 -26.96 -30.78 -31.80
CA THR A 474 -25.86 -31.75 -31.87
C THR A 474 -24.60 -31.00 -32.27
N SER A 475 -23.99 -30.31 -31.32
CA SER A 475 -22.61 -29.85 -31.43
C SER A 475 -21.99 -29.89 -30.04
N LYS A 476 -21.07 -30.82 -29.82
CA LYS A 476 -20.11 -30.71 -28.71
C LYS A 476 -19.39 -29.37 -28.88
N PRO A 477 -19.38 -28.47 -27.90
CA PRO A 477 -18.42 -27.39 -27.93
C PRO A 477 -17.05 -28.03 -27.67
N ASP A 478 -16.18 -28.02 -28.67
CA ASP A 478 -14.73 -28.17 -28.51
C ASP A 478 -14.10 -26.96 -27.78
N ASN A 479 -14.91 -26.14 -27.10
CA ASN A 479 -14.50 -24.88 -26.49
C ASN A 479 -14.21 -25.07 -25.00
N VAL A 480 -12.92 -25.10 -24.68
CA VAL A 480 -12.43 -24.95 -23.30
C VAL A 480 -12.84 -23.56 -22.78
N ALA A 481 -13.47 -23.48 -21.60
CA ALA A 481 -13.87 -22.22 -21.00
C ALA A 481 -12.64 -21.35 -20.69
N ARG A 482 -12.67 -20.06 -21.05
CA ARG A 482 -11.54 -19.15 -20.90
C ARG A 482 -11.93 -17.88 -20.13
N LEU A 483 -11.05 -17.48 -19.22
CA LEU A 483 -11.20 -16.38 -18.30
C LEU A 483 -11.08 -15.01 -18.99
N GLN A 484 -12.03 -14.11 -18.70
CA GLN A 484 -11.86 -12.67 -18.87
C GLN A 484 -11.70 -12.07 -17.48
N TYR A 485 -10.58 -11.40 -17.20
CA TYR A 485 -10.20 -10.99 -15.85
C TYR A 485 -9.80 -9.53 -15.75
N TYR A 486 -10.19 -8.89 -14.65
CA TYR A 486 -9.69 -7.58 -14.21
C TYR A 486 -9.25 -7.68 -12.75
N GLY A 487 -7.94 -7.71 -12.51
CA GLY A 487 -7.38 -7.75 -11.17
C GLY A 487 -6.74 -6.43 -10.79
N THR A 488 -7.03 -5.93 -9.59
CA THR A 488 -6.42 -4.73 -9.03
C THR A 488 -5.48 -5.08 -7.88
N SER A 489 -4.31 -4.43 -7.77
CA SER A 489 -3.36 -4.61 -6.66
C SER A 489 -2.98 -6.09 -6.48
N TYR A 490 -3.23 -6.74 -5.33
CA TYR A 490 -3.03 -8.19 -5.16
C TYR A 490 -3.77 -9.05 -6.21
N GLY A 491 -4.89 -8.58 -6.75
CA GLY A 491 -5.56 -9.21 -7.87
C GLY A 491 -4.63 -9.37 -9.09
N THR A 492 -3.62 -8.51 -9.25
CA THR A 492 -2.62 -8.67 -10.30
C THR A 492 -1.68 -9.85 -10.06
N PHE A 493 -1.32 -10.13 -8.82
CA PHE A 493 -0.55 -11.33 -8.46
C PHE A 493 -1.38 -12.60 -8.69
N LEU A 494 -2.67 -12.58 -8.34
CA LEU A 494 -3.61 -13.67 -8.64
C LEU A 494 -3.77 -13.87 -10.16
N GLY A 495 -3.94 -12.80 -10.93
CA GLY A 495 -4.02 -12.86 -12.39
C GLY A 495 -2.74 -13.40 -13.02
N ASN A 496 -1.58 -12.94 -12.57
CA ASN A 496 -0.28 -13.43 -13.05
C ASN A 496 -0.08 -14.92 -12.71
N THR A 497 -0.43 -15.33 -11.49
CA THR A 497 -0.42 -16.73 -11.07
C THR A 497 -1.33 -17.57 -11.97
N PHE A 498 -2.56 -17.11 -12.24
CA PHE A 498 -3.49 -17.80 -13.13
C PHE A 498 -2.93 -17.93 -14.57
N MET A 499 -2.39 -16.85 -15.14
CA MET A 499 -1.78 -16.89 -16.48
C MET A 499 -0.62 -17.87 -16.57
N SER A 500 0.19 -17.96 -15.52
CA SER A 500 1.37 -18.81 -15.48
C SER A 500 1.00 -20.29 -15.32
N MET A 501 0.00 -20.58 -14.48
CA MET A 501 -0.45 -21.95 -14.22
C MET A 501 -1.40 -22.48 -15.30
N PHE A 502 -2.20 -21.61 -15.90
CA PHE A 502 -3.30 -21.95 -16.81
C PHE A 502 -3.36 -21.05 -18.06
N PRO A 503 -2.26 -20.91 -18.83
CA PRO A 503 -2.22 -19.98 -19.96
C PRO A 503 -3.29 -20.27 -21.02
N GLY A 504 -3.59 -21.55 -21.27
CA GLY A 504 -4.67 -21.98 -22.19
C GLY A 504 -6.09 -21.66 -21.73
N ARG A 505 -6.26 -21.17 -20.49
CA ARG A 505 -7.55 -20.77 -19.91
C ARG A 505 -7.73 -19.25 -19.89
N VAL A 506 -6.87 -18.47 -20.57
CA VAL A 506 -6.95 -17.00 -20.59
C VAL A 506 -7.57 -16.51 -21.92
N LYS A 507 -8.65 -15.73 -21.83
CA LYS A 507 -9.27 -15.01 -22.96
C LYS A 507 -8.86 -13.55 -23.00
N ARG A 508 -9.01 -12.85 -21.87
CA ARG A 508 -8.63 -11.44 -21.65
C ARG A 508 -8.05 -11.29 -20.26
N MET A 509 -7.02 -10.48 -20.12
CA MET A 509 -6.34 -10.27 -18.84
C MET A 509 -5.97 -8.80 -18.68
N VAL A 510 -6.61 -8.13 -17.72
CA VAL A 510 -6.27 -6.79 -17.29
C VAL A 510 -5.69 -6.85 -15.88
N LEU A 511 -4.47 -6.32 -15.72
CA LEU A 511 -3.77 -6.24 -14.44
C LEU A 511 -3.54 -4.76 -14.09
N ASP A 512 -4.22 -4.24 -13.08
CA ASP A 512 -4.26 -2.81 -12.72
C ASP A 512 -3.61 -2.55 -11.36
N GLY A 513 -2.57 -1.73 -11.31
CA GLY A 513 -1.73 -1.59 -10.11
C GLY A 513 -0.93 -2.88 -9.87
N VAL A 514 0.14 -3.04 -10.65
CA VAL A 514 0.82 -4.33 -10.83
C VAL A 514 1.83 -4.63 -9.72
N ILE A 515 1.69 -5.80 -9.10
CA ILE A 515 2.66 -6.37 -8.16
C ILE A 515 3.71 -7.17 -8.93
N VAL A 516 4.99 -7.02 -8.54
CA VAL A 516 6.09 -7.87 -9.03
C VAL A 516 6.01 -9.23 -8.32
N PRO A 517 5.71 -10.34 -9.03
CA PRO A 517 5.50 -11.64 -8.39
C PRO A 517 6.72 -12.17 -7.64
N GLU A 518 7.94 -11.91 -8.15
CA GLU A 518 9.17 -12.35 -7.49
C GLU A 518 9.39 -11.65 -6.15
N ASP A 519 9.07 -10.36 -6.07
CA ASP A 519 9.17 -9.55 -4.85
C ASP A 519 8.15 -10.01 -3.79
N TRP A 520 6.94 -10.36 -4.25
CA TRP A 520 5.86 -10.91 -3.42
C TRP A 520 6.25 -12.25 -2.78
N VAL A 521 6.66 -13.24 -3.59
CA VAL A 521 6.98 -14.58 -3.05
C VAL A 521 8.28 -14.60 -2.24
N ALA A 522 9.19 -13.65 -2.46
CA ALA A 522 10.39 -13.46 -1.67
C ALA A 522 10.12 -12.75 -0.33
N ALA A 523 8.92 -12.20 -0.12
CA ALA A 523 8.60 -11.36 1.03
C ALA A 523 9.47 -10.09 1.11
N ASP A 524 9.95 -9.56 -0.02
CA ASP A 524 10.92 -8.44 -0.05
C ASP A 524 10.24 -7.07 -0.17
N TRP A 525 9.13 -6.97 -0.91
CA TRP A 525 8.30 -5.75 -1.04
C TRP A 525 9.04 -4.46 -1.43
N TYR A 526 10.30 -4.56 -1.86
CA TYR A 526 11.17 -3.42 -2.10
C TYR A 526 10.71 -2.61 -3.31
N SER A 527 10.18 -3.30 -4.32
CA SER A 527 9.66 -2.67 -5.54
C SER A 527 8.34 -1.94 -5.31
N SER A 528 7.64 -2.17 -4.19
CA SER A 528 6.38 -1.49 -3.88
C SER A 528 6.57 -0.04 -3.42
N LEU A 529 7.78 0.35 -3.01
CA LEU A 529 8.08 1.66 -2.44
C LEU A 529 8.70 2.64 -3.45
N LEU A 530 8.65 2.37 -4.76
CA LEU A 530 9.40 3.21 -5.71
C LEU A 530 8.84 4.63 -5.83
N ASP A 531 7.53 4.80 -5.71
CA ASP A 531 6.82 6.08 -5.90
C ASP A 531 6.09 6.57 -4.63
N SER A 532 6.23 5.90 -3.48
CA SER A 532 5.55 6.27 -2.23
C SER A 532 5.90 7.69 -1.76
N GLU A 533 7.18 8.07 -1.81
CA GLU A 533 7.64 9.43 -1.48
C GLU A 533 7.16 10.47 -2.52
N LYS A 534 7.09 10.08 -3.80
CA LYS A 534 6.58 10.97 -4.86
C LYS A 534 5.09 11.27 -4.69
N ALA A 535 4.31 10.29 -4.25
CA ALA A 535 2.90 10.48 -3.93
C ALA A 535 2.72 11.46 -2.76
N LEU A 536 3.60 11.39 -1.75
CA LEU A 536 3.61 12.34 -0.65
C LEU A 536 4.03 13.75 -1.10
N GLU A 537 5.04 13.86 -1.95
CA GLU A 537 5.42 15.13 -2.56
C GLU A 537 4.24 15.74 -3.34
N TYR A 538 3.53 14.92 -4.11
CA TYR A 538 2.35 15.34 -4.86
C TYR A 538 1.25 15.90 -3.95
N PHE A 539 1.03 15.30 -2.77
CA PHE A 539 0.13 15.85 -1.76
C PHE A 539 0.54 17.27 -1.34
N TYR A 540 1.82 17.49 -0.99
CA TYR A 540 2.29 18.81 -0.58
C TYR A 540 2.21 19.84 -1.70
N ARG A 541 2.63 19.46 -2.92
CA ARG A 541 2.62 20.33 -4.09
C ARG A 541 1.20 20.75 -4.45
N SER A 542 0.29 19.79 -4.60
CA SER A 542 -1.11 20.06 -4.94
C SER A 542 -1.83 20.85 -3.84
N CYS A 543 -1.53 20.60 -2.56
CA CYS A 543 -2.04 21.40 -1.44
C CYS A 543 -1.56 22.86 -1.51
N PHE A 544 -0.28 23.10 -1.82
CA PHE A 544 0.26 24.44 -1.98
C PHE A 544 -0.39 25.19 -3.15
N GLU A 545 -0.52 24.54 -4.30
CA GLU A 545 -1.21 25.09 -5.48
C GLU A 545 -2.68 25.41 -5.17
N ALA A 546 -3.33 24.59 -4.35
CA ALA A 546 -4.69 24.79 -3.85
C ALA A 546 -4.76 25.71 -2.62
N THR A 547 -3.94 26.76 -2.51
CA THR A 547 -3.83 27.64 -1.32
C THR A 547 -5.19 28.08 -0.74
N ALA A 548 -6.17 28.40 -1.57
CA ALA A 548 -7.49 28.84 -1.10
C ALA A 548 -8.32 27.73 -0.42
N LYS A 549 -7.99 26.46 -0.67
CA LYS A 549 -8.70 25.27 -0.17
C LYS A 549 -7.90 24.48 0.86
N CYS A 550 -6.57 24.43 0.74
CA CYS A 550 -5.76 23.59 1.60
C CYS A 550 -5.43 24.29 2.94
N PRO A 551 -5.93 23.78 4.09
CA PRO A 551 -5.75 24.43 5.41
C PRO A 551 -4.31 24.34 5.95
N LEU A 552 -3.43 23.60 5.29
CA LEU A 552 -2.02 23.53 5.64
C LEU A 552 -1.20 24.72 5.10
N THR A 553 -1.76 25.49 4.18
CA THR A 553 -1.08 26.64 3.57
C THR A 553 -1.16 27.87 4.47
N LYS A 554 -0.10 28.67 4.46
CA LYS A 554 -0.01 29.97 5.14
C LYS A 554 0.38 31.03 4.12
N SER A 555 -0.07 32.27 4.34
CA SER A 555 0.30 33.41 3.49
C SER A 555 1.81 33.69 3.44
N SER A 556 2.57 33.20 4.42
CA SER A 556 4.03 33.29 4.48
C SER A 556 4.77 32.19 3.71
N ASP A 557 4.05 31.21 3.13
CA ASP A 557 4.69 30.11 2.43
C ASP A 557 5.17 30.54 1.04
N HIS A 558 6.41 30.19 0.71
CA HIS A 558 7.00 30.49 -0.60
C HIS A 558 7.06 29.28 -1.54
N SER A 559 6.94 28.06 -0.99
CA SER A 559 6.84 26.83 -1.77
C SER A 559 6.18 25.72 -0.95
N TRP A 560 5.82 24.62 -1.62
CA TRP A 560 5.29 23.42 -0.98
C TRP A 560 6.23 22.81 0.09
N HIS A 561 7.54 23.10 0.02
CA HIS A 561 8.52 22.71 1.05
C HIS A 561 8.13 23.22 2.44
N SER A 562 7.53 24.41 2.54
CA SER A 562 7.08 24.96 3.82
C SER A 562 6.00 24.09 4.49
N ILE A 563 5.14 23.45 3.68
CA ILE A 563 4.11 22.52 4.16
C ILE A 563 4.78 21.21 4.60
N ARG A 564 5.65 20.66 3.76
CA ARG A 564 6.44 19.45 4.05
C ARG A 564 7.18 19.59 5.38
N ASP A 565 7.90 20.69 5.56
CA ASP A 565 8.74 20.90 6.74
C ASP A 565 7.90 21.00 8.02
N ARG A 566 6.73 21.64 7.98
CA ARG A 566 5.79 21.64 9.12
C ARG A 566 5.28 20.24 9.47
N VAL A 567 4.87 19.46 8.47
CA VAL A 567 4.39 18.09 8.70
C VAL A 567 5.52 17.20 9.21
N ARG A 568 6.75 17.36 8.69
CA ARG A 568 7.94 16.67 9.19
C ARG A 568 8.26 17.05 10.63
N THR A 569 8.15 18.33 11.00
CA THR A 569 8.31 18.78 12.39
C THR A 569 7.29 18.10 13.29
N LEU A 570 6.00 18.09 12.91
CA LEU A 570 4.96 17.37 13.65
C LEU A 570 5.30 15.88 13.84
N LEU A 571 5.74 15.20 12.77
CA LEU A 571 6.15 13.79 12.85
C LEU A 571 7.33 13.60 13.80
N GLY A 572 8.38 14.43 13.71
CA GLY A 572 9.54 14.37 14.60
C GLY A 572 9.20 14.66 16.07
N GLU A 573 8.29 15.58 16.34
CA GLU A 573 7.77 15.84 17.68
C GLU A 573 7.02 14.63 18.25
N LEU A 574 6.20 13.97 17.43
CA LEU A 574 5.46 12.76 17.80
C LEU A 574 6.38 11.53 17.99
N GLU A 575 7.50 11.46 17.27
CA GLU A 575 8.53 10.44 17.49
C GLU A 575 9.24 10.64 18.82
N ALA A 576 9.63 11.88 19.13
CA ALA A 576 10.29 12.22 20.38
C ALA A 576 9.34 12.10 21.59
N SER A 577 8.07 12.47 21.41
CA SER A 577 7.07 12.47 22.47
C SER A 577 5.66 12.18 21.92
N PRO A 578 5.22 10.91 21.97
CA PRO A 578 3.84 10.55 21.64
C PRO A 578 2.82 11.35 22.48
N ARG A 579 1.68 11.69 21.88
CA ARG A 579 0.70 12.60 22.50
C ARG A 579 -0.51 11.84 23.04
N PRO A 580 -0.99 12.15 24.25
CA PRO A 580 -2.24 11.58 24.74
C PRO A 580 -3.43 12.15 23.96
N ALA A 581 -4.42 11.31 23.69
CA ALA A 581 -5.69 11.72 23.08
C ALA A 581 -6.84 10.87 23.62
N LEU A 582 -8.07 11.23 23.25
CA LEU A 582 -9.27 10.46 23.56
C LEU A 582 -9.93 9.97 22.27
N THR A 583 -10.43 8.74 22.28
CA THR A 583 -11.34 8.25 21.24
C THR A 583 -12.66 9.00 21.28
N GLN A 584 -13.47 8.89 20.23
CA GLN A 584 -14.79 9.52 20.17
C GLN A 584 -15.71 9.12 21.33
N GLY A 585 -15.54 7.91 21.90
CA GLY A 585 -16.28 7.47 23.08
C GLY A 585 -15.56 7.69 24.42
N GLY A 586 -14.51 8.51 24.44
CA GLY A 586 -13.84 8.96 25.66
C GLY A 586 -12.85 7.97 26.26
N THR A 587 -12.40 6.96 25.50
CA THR A 587 -11.34 6.04 25.95
C THR A 587 -9.96 6.65 25.68
N GLU A 588 -9.01 6.42 26.58
CA GLU A 588 -7.62 6.86 26.43
C GLU A 588 -6.98 6.25 25.17
N THR A 589 -6.24 7.07 24.43
CA THR A 589 -5.42 6.61 23.30
C THR A 589 -4.15 7.45 23.19
N ILE A 590 -3.20 6.98 22.39
CA ILE A 590 -1.91 7.63 22.19
C ILE A 590 -1.74 7.85 20.69
N ILE A 591 -1.42 9.08 20.32
CA ILE A 591 -1.06 9.46 18.95
C ILE A 591 0.44 9.35 18.78
N THR A 592 0.85 8.57 17.79
CA THR A 592 2.24 8.34 17.42
C THR A 592 2.50 8.81 15.99
N ALA A 593 3.76 9.07 15.66
CA ALA A 593 4.17 9.38 14.29
C ALA A 593 3.79 8.26 13.31
N GLY A 594 3.88 6.99 13.74
CA GLY A 594 3.46 5.83 12.94
C GLY A 594 1.97 5.83 12.59
N MET A 595 1.10 6.31 13.49
CA MET A 595 -0.33 6.48 13.21
C MET A 595 -0.59 7.59 12.19
N VAL A 596 0.14 8.70 12.28
CA VAL A 596 0.04 9.81 11.34
C VAL A 596 0.54 9.38 9.96
N ARG A 597 1.71 8.74 9.87
CA ARG A 597 2.23 8.14 8.63
C ARG A 597 1.27 7.15 8.00
N SER A 598 0.64 6.29 8.81
CA SER A 598 -0.39 5.36 8.32
C SER A 598 -1.61 6.10 7.76
N SER A 599 -1.99 7.23 8.34
CA SER A 599 -3.11 8.05 7.87
C SER A 599 -2.76 8.78 6.58
N ILE A 600 -1.55 9.34 6.50
CA ILE A 600 -1.00 9.92 5.27
C ILE A 600 -0.99 8.86 4.16
N PHE A 601 -0.36 7.70 4.40
CA PHE A 601 -0.25 6.63 3.41
C PHE A 601 -1.62 6.19 2.88
N LYS A 602 -2.63 6.04 3.74
CA LYS A 602 -4.01 5.74 3.30
C LYS A 602 -4.60 6.82 2.39
N ALA A 603 -4.31 8.10 2.64
CA ALA A 603 -4.80 9.17 1.79
C ALA A 603 -4.13 9.17 0.41
N LEU A 604 -2.86 8.75 0.33
CA LEU A 604 -2.13 8.64 -0.94
C LEU A 604 -2.72 7.59 -1.90
N TYR A 605 -3.51 6.63 -1.42
CA TYR A 605 -4.21 5.64 -2.25
C TYR A 605 -5.49 6.18 -2.90
N GLN A 606 -6.03 7.28 -2.38
CA GLN A 606 -7.28 7.88 -2.86
C GLN A 606 -7.20 9.42 -2.80
N PRO A 607 -6.22 10.04 -3.46
CA PRO A 607 -5.99 11.47 -3.47
C PRO A 607 -7.24 12.33 -3.70
N ILE A 608 -8.11 11.94 -4.63
CA ILE A 608 -9.35 12.69 -4.95
C ILE A 608 -10.24 12.85 -3.72
N ASP A 609 -10.45 11.77 -2.94
CA ASP A 609 -11.38 11.78 -1.81
C ASP A 609 -10.73 12.10 -0.46
N LYS A 610 -9.40 11.97 -0.35
CA LYS A 610 -8.71 11.92 0.95
C LYS A 610 -7.71 13.03 1.19
N PHE A 611 -7.29 13.78 0.18
CA PHE A 611 -6.33 14.87 0.38
C PHE A 611 -6.89 16.00 1.24
N GLU A 612 -8.13 16.43 1.01
CA GLU A 612 -8.76 17.48 1.80
C GLU A 612 -8.98 17.06 3.27
N PRO A 613 -9.62 15.91 3.58
CA PRO A 613 -9.73 15.43 4.96
C PRO A 613 -8.38 15.20 5.66
N LEU A 614 -7.34 14.78 4.91
CA LEU A 614 -6.00 14.64 5.47
C LEU A 614 -5.42 16.00 5.84
N ALA A 615 -5.50 16.99 4.95
CA ALA A 615 -4.98 18.31 5.22
C ALA A 615 -5.68 18.98 6.42
N GLU A 616 -7.00 18.82 6.54
CA GLU A 616 -7.74 19.27 7.73
C GLU A 616 -7.23 18.59 9.01
N SER A 617 -7.04 17.27 8.97
CA SER A 617 -6.55 16.50 10.12
C SER A 617 -5.14 16.95 10.54
N LEU A 618 -4.25 17.16 9.58
CA LEU A 618 -2.88 17.63 9.84
C LEU A 618 -2.85 19.09 10.30
N ALA A 619 -3.69 19.97 9.74
CA ALA A 619 -3.78 21.36 10.16
C ALA A 619 -4.33 21.51 11.59
N SER A 620 -5.25 20.63 11.99
CA SER A 620 -5.74 20.53 13.36
C SER A 620 -4.63 20.03 14.31
N ALA A 621 -3.89 19.01 13.89
CA ALA A 621 -2.79 18.44 14.68
C ALA A 621 -1.65 19.44 14.93
N LEU A 622 -1.35 20.30 13.96
CA LEU A 622 -0.38 21.41 14.12
C LEU A 622 -0.80 22.46 15.16
N GLN A 623 -2.03 22.39 15.66
CA GLN A 623 -2.58 23.22 16.74
C GLN A 623 -2.81 22.41 18.03
N ASP A 624 -2.11 21.27 18.18
CA ASP A 624 -2.27 20.32 19.29
C ASP A 624 -3.70 19.75 19.43
N ASN A 625 -4.47 19.72 18.35
CA ASN A 625 -5.78 19.08 18.30
C ASN A 625 -5.73 17.81 17.43
N TYR A 626 -5.70 16.66 18.08
CA TYR A 626 -5.56 15.36 17.41
C TYR A 626 -6.88 14.64 17.18
N THR A 627 -8.04 15.25 17.48
CA THR A 627 -9.35 14.57 17.43
C THR A 627 -9.66 14.00 16.05
N LEU A 628 -9.40 14.76 14.97
CA LEU A 628 -9.63 14.29 13.60
C LEU A 628 -8.69 13.13 13.22
N LEU A 629 -7.43 13.19 13.64
CA LEU A 629 -6.49 12.08 13.45
C LEU A 629 -6.97 10.82 14.16
N VAL A 630 -7.42 10.93 15.42
CA VAL A 630 -7.97 9.80 16.18
C VAL A 630 -9.17 9.18 15.44
N GLN A 631 -10.11 10.00 14.97
CA GLN A 631 -11.28 9.53 14.20
C GLN A 631 -10.84 8.80 12.92
N ASN A 632 -9.83 9.32 12.23
CA ASN A 632 -9.34 8.78 10.97
C ASN A 632 -8.39 7.57 11.13
N THR A 633 -7.90 7.28 12.35
CA THR A 633 -7.12 6.06 12.60
C THR A 633 -7.94 4.79 12.38
N GLY A 634 -9.28 4.88 12.39
CA GLY A 634 -10.18 3.73 12.35
C GLY A 634 -10.04 2.86 13.60
N LEU A 635 -9.74 3.47 14.75
CA LEU A 635 -9.93 2.85 16.06
C LEU A 635 -11.43 2.74 16.30
N GLY A 636 -11.99 1.56 16.00
CA GLY A 636 -13.34 1.22 16.46
C GLY A 636 -13.37 1.27 17.99
N HIS A 637 -14.50 1.64 18.57
CA HIS A 637 -14.66 1.66 20.02
C HIS A 637 -14.42 0.25 20.57
N PRO A 638 -13.75 0.05 21.72
CA PRO A 638 -13.64 -1.30 22.30
C PRO A 638 -15.01 -1.98 22.47
N ALA A 639 -16.05 -1.18 22.73
CA ALA A 639 -17.43 -1.62 22.82
C ALA A 639 -18.00 -2.15 21.48
N ASP A 640 -17.44 -1.79 20.32
CA ASP A 640 -17.84 -2.32 19.01
C ASP A 640 -17.52 -3.81 18.87
N GLY A 641 -16.63 -4.34 19.72
CA GLY A 641 -16.37 -5.77 19.85
C GLY A 641 -17.42 -6.51 20.67
N CYS A 642 -18.24 -5.79 21.45
CA CYS A 642 -19.32 -6.33 22.26
C CYS A 642 -20.67 -6.36 21.52
N THR A 643 -20.78 -5.65 20.39
CA THR A 643 -21.98 -5.67 19.57
C THR A 643 -21.90 -6.82 18.57
N PRO A 644 -22.92 -7.71 18.53
CA PRO A 644 -23.01 -8.73 17.50
C PRO A 644 -22.98 -8.07 16.11
N LYS A 645 -22.17 -8.61 15.21
CA LYS A 645 -22.12 -8.15 13.82
C LYS A 645 -23.43 -8.47 13.11
N LYS A 646 -23.87 -7.55 12.26
CA LYS A 646 -25.04 -7.79 11.40
C LYS A 646 -24.75 -8.92 10.41
N PRO A 647 -25.77 -9.62 9.89
CA PRO A 647 -25.58 -10.53 8.76
C PRO A 647 -24.82 -9.84 7.62
N GLY A 648 -23.74 -10.46 7.13
CA GLY A 648 -22.88 -9.90 6.08
C GLY A 648 -21.77 -8.95 6.56
N GLU A 649 -21.69 -8.63 7.85
CA GLU A 649 -20.52 -7.94 8.42
C GLU A 649 -19.44 -8.94 8.85
N TYR A 650 -18.17 -8.53 8.66
CA TYR A 650 -17.00 -9.31 9.05
C TYR A 650 -15.84 -8.39 9.42
N ASN A 651 -14.92 -8.86 10.26
CA ASN A 651 -13.72 -8.08 10.66
C ASN A 651 -12.42 -8.89 10.72
N TRP A 652 -12.39 -10.09 10.12
CA TRP A 652 -11.19 -10.92 9.96
C TRP A 652 -10.40 -10.62 8.67
N LEU A 653 -10.56 -9.44 8.07
CA LEU A 653 -9.82 -9.00 6.88
C LEU A 653 -8.30 -9.15 7.10
N GLY A 654 -7.78 -8.66 8.23
CA GLY A 654 -6.34 -8.74 8.55
C GLY A 654 -5.82 -10.18 8.71
N LEU A 655 -6.67 -11.10 9.19
CA LEU A 655 -6.31 -12.52 9.30
C LEU A 655 -6.29 -13.20 7.94
N SER A 656 -7.27 -12.88 7.09
CA SER A 656 -7.32 -13.36 5.71
C SER A 656 -6.11 -12.88 4.93
N SER A 657 -5.79 -11.59 5.06
CA SER A 657 -4.62 -10.98 4.45
C SER A 657 -3.32 -11.65 4.91
N SER A 658 -3.14 -11.84 6.22
CA SER A 658 -1.95 -12.52 6.78
C SER A 658 -1.84 -13.96 6.28
N ALA A 659 -2.94 -14.72 6.27
CA ALA A 659 -2.95 -16.10 5.78
C ALA A 659 -2.52 -16.22 4.32
N ILE A 660 -2.99 -15.29 3.47
CA ILE A 660 -2.66 -15.28 2.03
C ILE A 660 -1.22 -14.83 1.82
N VAL A 661 -0.82 -13.67 2.36
CA VAL A 661 0.55 -13.12 2.21
C VAL A 661 1.58 -14.13 2.72
N CYS A 662 1.40 -14.66 3.93
CA CYS A 662 2.35 -15.61 4.50
C CYS A 662 2.30 -16.97 3.80
N GLY A 663 1.14 -17.35 3.26
CA GLY A 663 0.98 -18.56 2.46
C GLY A 663 1.77 -18.50 1.16
N ASP A 664 1.67 -17.40 0.42
CA ASP A 664 2.34 -17.22 -0.87
C ASP A 664 3.84 -16.95 -0.75
N ALA A 665 4.23 -16.20 0.29
CA ALA A 665 5.62 -15.84 0.56
C ALA A 665 6.44 -17.05 1.04
N GLN A 666 7.76 -16.97 0.89
CA GLN A 666 8.70 -17.87 1.53
C GLN A 666 8.58 -17.84 3.06
N ASP A 667 9.04 -18.90 3.72
CA ASP A 667 8.98 -18.98 5.18
C ASP A 667 10.06 -18.08 5.83
N VAL A 668 9.60 -17.04 6.50
CA VAL A 668 10.44 -16.04 7.18
C VAL A 668 10.49 -16.23 8.71
N THR A 669 9.93 -17.32 9.24
CA THR A 669 9.83 -17.55 10.70
C THR A 669 11.17 -17.88 11.37
N HIS A 670 12.19 -18.22 10.58
CA HIS A 670 13.52 -18.55 11.05
C HIS A 670 14.41 -17.32 11.32
N HIS A 671 13.98 -16.13 10.87
CA HIS A 671 14.76 -14.90 11.03
C HIS A 671 14.69 -14.33 12.46
N ASP A 672 15.84 -13.86 12.95
CA ASP A 672 15.98 -13.21 14.25
C ASP A 672 15.66 -11.71 14.20
N GLU A 673 15.73 -11.04 15.33
CA GLU A 673 15.45 -9.61 15.44
C GLU A 673 16.47 -8.76 14.68
N HIS A 674 17.72 -9.24 14.54
CA HIS A 674 18.77 -8.52 13.83
C HIS A 674 18.51 -8.48 12.32
N TYR A 675 18.08 -9.60 11.74
CA TYR A 675 17.61 -9.63 10.35
C TYR A 675 16.47 -8.64 10.13
N TRP A 676 15.45 -8.67 11.00
CA TRP A 676 14.29 -7.79 10.84
C TRP A 676 14.65 -6.32 11.01
N GLN A 677 15.57 -5.98 11.92
CA GLN A 677 16.09 -4.63 12.03
C GLN A 677 16.72 -4.17 10.71
N GLY A 678 17.62 -4.97 10.13
CA GLY A 678 18.25 -4.65 8.84
C GLY A 678 17.25 -4.59 7.68
N TYR A 679 16.18 -5.40 7.71
CA TYR A 679 15.11 -5.35 6.72
C TYR A 679 14.26 -4.08 6.81
N PHE A 680 13.90 -3.64 8.04
CA PHE A 680 13.22 -2.37 8.24
C PHE A 680 14.09 -1.19 7.80
N GLU A 681 15.38 -1.20 8.15
CA GLU A 681 16.35 -0.20 7.70
C GLU A 681 16.46 -0.18 6.16
N LYS A 682 16.54 -1.34 5.50
CA LYS A 682 16.56 -1.45 4.03
C LYS A 682 15.36 -0.76 3.38
N LEU A 683 14.15 -0.97 3.90
CA LEU A 683 12.94 -0.35 3.35
C LEU A 683 12.82 1.12 3.75
N GLY A 684 13.24 1.49 4.97
CA GLY A 684 13.33 2.89 5.42
C GLY A 684 14.28 3.72 4.57
N ASP A 685 15.43 3.17 4.17
CA ASP A 685 16.36 3.81 3.24
C ASP A 685 15.76 4.04 1.85
N ARG A 686 14.78 3.20 1.45
CA ARG A 686 14.08 3.34 0.17
C ARG A 686 12.98 4.41 0.22
N SER A 687 12.23 4.42 1.31
CA SER A 687 11.13 5.36 1.55
C SER A 687 11.14 5.72 3.04
N PRO A 688 11.74 6.86 3.42
CA PRO A 688 11.86 7.25 4.81
C PRO A 688 10.54 7.35 5.57
N GLU A 689 9.45 7.75 4.90
CA GLU A 689 8.15 7.93 5.55
C GLU A 689 7.29 6.66 5.57
N PHE A 690 7.49 5.73 4.63
CA PHE A 690 6.59 4.57 4.47
C PHE A 690 7.29 3.21 4.44
N GLY A 691 8.62 3.18 4.45
CA GLY A 691 9.41 1.95 4.42
C GLY A 691 9.06 1.02 5.56
N HIS A 692 8.97 1.53 6.78
CA HIS A 692 8.55 0.73 7.95
C HIS A 692 7.08 0.29 7.88
N ASN A 693 6.20 1.10 7.28
CA ASN A 693 4.80 0.74 7.09
C ASN A 693 4.65 -0.48 6.17
N VAL A 694 5.42 -0.52 5.08
CA VAL A 694 5.43 -1.65 4.14
C VAL A 694 6.19 -2.84 4.72
N ALA A 695 7.28 -2.62 5.47
CA ALA A 695 8.05 -3.67 6.13
C ALA A 695 7.20 -4.53 7.08
N LYS A 696 6.15 -3.94 7.66
CA LYS A 696 5.20 -4.63 8.53
C LYS A 696 4.50 -5.80 7.83
N ILE A 697 4.24 -5.70 6.53
CA ILE A 697 3.45 -6.70 5.79
C ILE A 697 4.11 -8.09 5.88
N PRO A 698 5.35 -8.28 5.41
CA PRO A 698 6.05 -9.56 5.58
C PRO A 698 6.49 -9.82 7.02
N PHE A 699 6.72 -8.78 7.84
CA PHE A 699 7.04 -8.97 9.25
C PHE A 699 5.92 -9.69 10.03
N THR A 700 4.66 -9.51 9.66
CA THR A 700 3.54 -10.26 10.28
C THR A 700 3.70 -11.78 10.14
N CYS A 701 4.45 -12.23 9.12
CA CYS A 701 4.73 -13.63 8.86
C CYS A 701 5.85 -14.21 9.74
N SER A 702 6.60 -13.39 10.48
CA SER A 702 7.71 -13.82 11.36
C SER A 702 7.29 -14.84 12.43
N GLY A 703 6.01 -14.89 12.78
CA GLY A 703 5.44 -15.85 13.72
C GLY A 703 4.44 -16.83 13.11
N TRP A 704 4.16 -16.75 11.80
CA TRP A 704 3.06 -17.47 11.16
C TRP A 704 3.37 -18.95 10.97
N LYS A 705 2.58 -19.84 11.58
CA LYS A 705 2.88 -21.28 11.61
C LYS A 705 2.17 -22.10 10.53
N SER A 706 0.99 -21.68 10.09
CA SER A 706 0.24 -22.38 9.04
C SER A 706 0.92 -22.17 7.69
N ARG A 707 1.45 -23.24 7.09
CA ARG A 707 2.03 -23.23 5.74
C ARG A 707 1.07 -23.87 4.75
N PRO A 708 1.03 -23.41 3.49
CA PRO A 708 0.06 -23.92 2.56
C PRO A 708 0.42 -25.33 2.10
N LYS A 709 -0.59 -26.17 1.81
CA LYS A 709 -0.38 -27.50 1.20
C LYS A 709 0.29 -27.40 -0.16
N TYR A 710 -0.06 -26.35 -0.91
CA TYR A 710 0.53 -26.06 -2.21
C TYR A 710 0.81 -24.57 -2.36
N ARG A 711 2.00 -24.24 -2.87
CA ARG A 711 2.47 -22.88 -3.13
C ARG A 711 3.09 -22.83 -4.52
N PHE A 712 2.65 -21.87 -5.33
CA PHE A 712 3.26 -21.62 -6.63
C PHE A 712 4.36 -20.56 -6.49
N THR A 713 5.59 -20.89 -6.90
CA THR A 713 6.78 -20.03 -6.74
C THR A 713 7.34 -19.55 -8.08
N GLY A 714 6.54 -19.65 -9.14
CA GLY A 714 6.95 -19.34 -10.51
C GLY A 714 7.44 -20.57 -11.30
N PRO A 715 7.95 -20.34 -12.53
CA PRO A 715 8.18 -19.04 -13.16
C PRO A 715 6.87 -18.27 -13.42
N PHE A 716 6.91 -16.95 -13.23
CA PHE A 716 5.78 -16.04 -13.45
C PHE A 716 5.81 -15.48 -14.86
N SER A 717 5.39 -16.30 -15.82
CA SER A 717 5.47 -16.00 -17.26
C SER A 717 4.38 -16.72 -18.03
N SER A 718 4.08 -16.23 -19.23
CA SER A 718 3.13 -16.89 -20.15
C SER A 718 3.75 -17.11 -21.53
N PRO A 719 3.28 -18.10 -22.30
CA PRO A 719 3.61 -18.18 -23.72
C PRO A 719 2.97 -17.02 -24.50
N GLU A 720 3.42 -16.84 -25.74
CA GLU A 720 2.81 -15.91 -26.69
C GLU A 720 1.32 -16.25 -26.91
N SER A 721 0.49 -15.21 -27.03
CA SER A 721 -0.94 -15.38 -27.30
C SER A 721 -1.20 -15.94 -28.68
N ASP A 722 -2.26 -16.73 -28.83
CA ASP A 722 -2.72 -17.27 -30.09
C ASP A 722 -4.24 -17.04 -30.25
N PRO A 723 -4.69 -16.15 -31.16
CA PRO A 723 -6.10 -15.84 -31.36
C PRO A 723 -6.89 -17.02 -31.96
N SER A 724 -6.21 -18.05 -32.51
CA SER A 724 -6.86 -19.28 -32.96
C SER A 724 -7.31 -20.20 -31.81
N ASN A 725 -7.09 -19.79 -30.56
CA ASN A 725 -7.51 -20.49 -29.34
C ASN A 725 -6.90 -21.89 -29.17
N LYS A 726 -5.63 -22.09 -29.57
CA LYS A 726 -4.91 -23.32 -29.27
C LYS A 726 -4.94 -23.64 -27.77
N GLN A 727 -5.06 -24.93 -27.47
CA GLN A 727 -4.84 -25.47 -26.12
C GLN A 727 -3.47 -24.98 -25.64
N GLU A 728 -3.36 -24.53 -24.39
CA GLU A 728 -2.12 -24.05 -23.74
C GLU A 728 -1.65 -22.61 -24.01
N ARG A 729 -2.31 -21.82 -24.88
CA ARG A 729 -1.95 -20.40 -25.10
C ARG A 729 -3.07 -19.42 -24.74
N PRO A 730 -2.75 -18.21 -24.21
CA PRO A 730 -3.73 -17.15 -24.06
C PRO A 730 -4.35 -16.75 -25.40
N SER A 731 -5.63 -16.37 -25.43
CA SER A 731 -6.28 -15.92 -26.68
C SER A 731 -5.86 -14.52 -27.12
N ALA A 732 -5.38 -13.70 -26.18
CA ALA A 732 -4.90 -12.34 -26.42
C ALA A 732 -3.76 -12.03 -25.44
N PRO A 733 -2.85 -11.10 -25.77
CA PRO A 733 -1.84 -10.67 -24.82
C PRO A 733 -2.48 -9.88 -23.67
N ALA A 734 -1.79 -9.82 -22.53
CA ALA A 734 -2.28 -9.11 -21.35
C ALA A 734 -2.18 -7.58 -21.50
N LEU A 735 -3.12 -6.86 -20.89
CA LEU A 735 -3.07 -5.42 -20.71
C LEU A 735 -2.70 -5.09 -19.27
N LEU A 736 -1.62 -4.36 -19.06
CA LEU A 736 -1.17 -3.92 -17.75
C LEU A 736 -1.47 -2.43 -17.61
N LEU A 737 -2.18 -2.07 -16.55
CA LEU A 737 -2.54 -0.69 -16.21
C LEU A 737 -1.76 -0.27 -14.95
N SER A 738 -1.30 0.96 -14.94
CA SER A 738 -0.73 1.57 -13.75
C SER A 738 -0.91 3.09 -13.81
N SER A 739 -1.04 3.71 -12.64
CA SER A 739 -1.03 5.16 -12.50
C SER A 739 0.42 5.69 -12.61
N TRP A 740 0.56 6.96 -12.98
CA TRP A 740 1.85 7.65 -13.05
C TRP A 740 2.63 7.66 -11.74
N ILE A 741 1.90 7.86 -10.64
CA ILE A 741 2.42 7.89 -9.28
C ILE A 741 1.51 6.98 -8.46
N ASP A 742 1.93 5.73 -8.29
CA ASP A 742 1.22 4.76 -7.47
C ASP A 742 2.06 4.47 -6.21
N PRO A 743 1.57 4.80 -5.00
CA PRO A 743 2.37 4.70 -3.77
C PRO A 743 2.70 3.26 -3.34
N ILE A 744 2.13 2.22 -3.98
CA ILE A 744 2.35 0.82 -3.62
C ILE A 744 2.65 -0.09 -4.81
N THR A 745 2.10 0.19 -5.99
CA THR A 745 2.26 -0.60 -7.21
C THR A 745 2.76 0.27 -8.37
N PRO A 746 3.97 0.85 -8.22
CA PRO A 746 4.52 1.86 -9.12
C PRO A 746 4.63 1.39 -10.57
N LEU A 747 4.58 2.32 -11.52
CA LEU A 747 4.55 2.05 -12.96
C LEU A 747 5.70 1.14 -13.44
N GLN A 748 6.87 1.23 -12.81
CA GLN A 748 8.02 0.38 -13.14
C GLN A 748 7.73 -1.11 -12.89
N ASN A 749 6.82 -1.45 -11.97
CA ASN A 749 6.38 -2.83 -11.74
C ASN A 749 5.61 -3.36 -12.95
N ALA A 750 4.71 -2.56 -13.52
CA ALA A 750 3.98 -2.95 -14.74
C ALA A 750 4.94 -3.21 -15.90
N HIS A 751 5.93 -2.34 -16.12
CA HIS A 751 6.97 -2.56 -17.14
C HIS A 751 7.83 -3.80 -16.86
N ARG A 752 8.15 -4.10 -15.59
CA ARG A 752 8.90 -5.30 -15.23
C ARG A 752 8.11 -6.56 -15.52
N VAL A 753 6.84 -6.62 -15.12
CA VAL A 753 5.97 -7.79 -15.31
C VAL A 753 5.63 -7.99 -16.79
N SER A 754 5.43 -6.91 -17.55
CA SER A 754 5.15 -6.98 -19.00
C SER A 754 6.23 -7.75 -19.77
N LYS A 755 7.51 -7.66 -19.36
CA LYS A 755 8.61 -8.39 -19.99
C LYS A 755 8.49 -9.91 -19.91
N SER A 756 7.76 -10.43 -18.92
CA SER A 756 7.52 -11.87 -18.72
C SER A 756 6.28 -12.39 -19.48
N HIS A 757 5.53 -11.50 -20.14
CA HIS A 757 4.31 -11.83 -20.86
C HIS A 757 4.39 -11.30 -22.31
N PRO A 758 4.84 -12.14 -23.26
CA PRO A 758 5.05 -11.74 -24.65
C PRO A 758 3.80 -11.09 -25.27
N GLY A 759 4.03 -10.00 -26.01
CA GLY A 759 2.96 -9.23 -26.67
C GLY A 759 2.13 -8.33 -25.75
N SER A 760 2.32 -8.38 -24.43
CA SER A 760 1.60 -7.49 -23.50
C SER A 760 1.94 -6.01 -23.72
N ARG A 761 1.09 -5.12 -23.22
CA ARG A 761 1.30 -3.67 -23.22
C ARG A 761 1.04 -3.07 -21.86
N VAL A 762 1.84 -2.06 -21.52
CA VAL A 762 1.63 -1.19 -20.37
C VAL A 762 0.96 0.09 -20.84
N LEU A 763 -0.14 0.45 -20.19
CA LEU A 763 -0.88 1.67 -20.45
C LEU A 763 -0.96 2.49 -19.17
N SER A 764 -0.57 3.77 -19.27
CA SER A 764 -0.78 4.74 -18.20
C SER A 764 -2.20 5.32 -18.33
N GLN A 765 -3.15 4.74 -17.57
CA GLN A 765 -4.58 5.12 -17.49
C GLN A 765 -5.39 5.00 -18.82
N ARG A 766 -6.71 5.18 -18.85
CA ARG A 766 -7.71 4.10 -18.77
C ARG A 766 -8.48 3.97 -20.09
N VAL A 767 -8.02 3.09 -20.99
CA VAL A 767 -8.79 2.65 -22.17
C VAL A 767 -8.90 1.13 -22.17
N VAL A 768 -9.96 0.61 -21.53
CA VAL A 768 -10.17 -0.84 -21.33
C VAL A 768 -11.22 -1.43 -22.27
N ARG A 769 -12.21 -0.62 -22.68
CA ARG A 769 -13.34 -1.01 -23.55
C ARG A 769 -12.90 -1.77 -24.81
N THR A 770 -12.03 -1.16 -25.61
CA THR A 770 -11.57 -1.73 -26.89
C THR A 770 -10.86 -3.07 -26.68
N TYR A 771 -10.00 -3.16 -25.66
CA TYR A 771 -9.30 -4.39 -25.32
C TYR A 771 -10.26 -5.50 -24.89
N MET A 772 -11.25 -5.20 -24.05
CA MET A 772 -12.22 -6.19 -23.60
C MET A 772 -13.07 -6.71 -24.77
N ALA A 773 -13.52 -5.82 -25.67
CA ALA A 773 -14.30 -6.20 -26.84
C ALA A 773 -13.50 -7.03 -27.86
N THR A 774 -12.27 -6.61 -28.20
CA THR A 774 -11.56 -7.11 -29.38
C THR A 774 -10.27 -7.86 -29.06
N GLY A 775 -9.65 -7.59 -27.92
CA GLY A 775 -8.29 -8.04 -27.58
C GLY A 775 -7.18 -7.16 -28.15
N ALA A 776 -7.54 -6.11 -28.91
CA ALA A 776 -6.58 -5.14 -29.41
C ALA A 776 -6.01 -4.31 -28.25
N LEU A 777 -4.69 -4.19 -28.23
CA LEU A 777 -3.96 -3.38 -27.25
C LEU A 777 -3.77 -1.96 -27.78
N PRO A 778 -3.63 -0.97 -26.88
CA PRO A 778 -3.26 0.38 -27.28
C PRO A 778 -1.85 0.40 -27.88
N ASP A 779 -1.53 1.50 -28.57
CA ASP A 779 -0.19 1.76 -29.08
C ASP A 779 0.85 1.74 -27.96
N GLU A 780 2.08 1.36 -28.29
CA GLU A 780 3.16 1.33 -27.33
C GLU A 780 3.47 2.73 -26.81
N GLY A 781 3.55 2.89 -25.49
CA GLY A 781 3.75 4.20 -24.86
C GLY A 781 2.51 5.09 -24.82
N ALA A 782 1.32 4.57 -25.14
CA ALA A 782 0.07 5.30 -24.99
C ALA A 782 -0.11 5.82 -23.54
N GLN A 783 -0.60 7.06 -23.46
CA GLN A 783 -0.83 7.78 -22.21
C GLN A 783 -2.24 8.38 -22.24
N CYS A 784 -2.88 8.42 -21.08
CA CYS A 784 -4.13 9.16 -20.89
C CYS A 784 -3.93 10.31 -19.90
N GLU A 785 -4.62 11.41 -20.15
CA GLU A 785 -4.74 12.50 -19.19
C GLU A 785 -5.69 12.13 -18.04
N PRO A 786 -5.47 12.66 -16.83
CA PRO A 786 -6.38 12.46 -15.72
C PRO A 786 -7.72 13.17 -15.97
N ASP A 787 -8.83 12.45 -15.80
CA ASP A 787 -10.17 13.03 -15.91
C ASP A 787 -10.52 13.98 -14.73
N CYS A 788 -9.76 13.88 -13.65
CA CYS A 788 -9.98 14.58 -12.38
C CYS A 788 -8.65 14.69 -11.63
N VAL A 789 -8.44 15.82 -10.95
CA VAL A 789 -7.30 16.05 -10.06
C VAL A 789 -7.79 16.38 -8.65
N PRO A 790 -6.99 16.14 -7.60
CA PRO A 790 -7.37 16.48 -6.23
C PRO A 790 -7.66 17.97 -6.06
N TRP A 791 -8.44 18.32 -5.03
CA TRP A 791 -8.85 19.70 -4.72
C TRP A 791 -9.84 20.32 -5.71
N GLU A 792 -10.19 19.64 -6.80
CA GLU A 792 -11.23 20.05 -7.75
C GLU A 792 -12.55 19.30 -7.51
N GLN A 793 -13.66 19.90 -7.95
CA GLN A 793 -14.96 19.25 -7.86
C GLN A 793 -15.11 18.30 -9.06
N CYS A 794 -15.11 17.00 -8.80
CA CYS A 794 -15.25 15.96 -9.81
C CYS A 794 -16.65 15.36 -9.78
N ASP A 795 -17.15 14.88 -10.92
CA ASP A 795 -18.46 14.24 -11.00
C ASP A 795 -18.52 12.98 -10.10
N ASP A 796 -19.48 12.97 -9.17
CA ASP A 796 -19.61 12.01 -8.05
C ASP A 796 -19.67 10.53 -8.45
N GLU A 797 -20.08 10.20 -9.69
CA GLU A 797 -20.20 8.79 -10.13
C GLU A 797 -18.85 8.07 -10.30
N ARG A 798 -17.71 8.78 -10.22
CA ARG A 798 -16.39 8.27 -10.65
C ARG A 798 -15.37 8.02 -9.53
N THR A 799 -15.65 8.43 -8.29
CA THR A 799 -14.72 8.40 -7.14
C THR A 799 -14.54 7.01 -6.50
N SER A 800 -15.22 5.98 -6.99
CA SER A 800 -15.41 4.73 -6.24
C SER A 800 -14.29 3.69 -6.33
N LEU A 801 -13.38 3.81 -7.31
CA LEU A 801 -12.17 2.98 -7.39
C LEU A 801 -10.97 3.70 -6.76
N PRO A 802 -10.17 3.02 -5.91
CA PRO A 802 -8.92 3.58 -5.44
C PRO A 802 -8.02 3.87 -6.63
N ARG A 803 -7.57 5.12 -6.75
CA ARG A 803 -6.48 5.56 -7.60
C ARG A 803 -5.65 6.52 -6.80
#